data_AF-A0A953RKV5-F1
#
_entry.id   AF-A0A953RKV5-F1
#
_cell.length_a   1.000
_cell.length_b   1.000
_cell.length_c   1.000
_cell.angle_alpha   90.00
_cell.angle_beta   90.00
_cell.angle_gamma   90.00
#
_symmetry.space_group_name_H-M   'P 1'
#
loop_
_entity.id
_entity.type
_entity.pdbx_description
1 polymer ?
#
loop_
_entity_poly.entity_id
_entity_poly.type
_entity_poly.pdbx_seq_one_letter_code
_entity_poly.pdbx_strand_id
1 'polypeptide(L)'
;MRRVKGRSRGFTLIASLLVLALLSAIAVSLLFMVQGAGQVGNNDLETNRAYYGAESGMELLTANLAALYQQSQSPTPLQITNLTNSPPTNAMIKDMGYQESITWTPDANGNPASRPSVISAGPNAGLTAEIIPLTLNVRATRPGGASVNMTRGVEVALIPVFQFGVFSDSDLSYFAGPNFNFAGRVHTNGNLFLAEGNGNNLVLDDKVTAVREILRDRLANNFLTNANYTGEVYVLNQSHGCDGSIATATNPALSPHCLKFSVPLASWSAGIPAAGVQTNVPTWTNTSTTVSPTTFGGWIGNNTSMAVQPLTLPFVQGANGAAQQIAIIRKAPFGEPVSSATGSSREYNKANVRILLASTQADLHPDRPGLLAEDIDLTAGGCAASPQGLAVAVKGVGGAALGTTRIAMAKTVTDPGWVGPPTLSPCPAAGPWNLVDGWLRVEYQNAAGAWVGVTTEWLQLGFARGLVSPTKPVGGGAGSNPVHPNAILILQEQADRDAVCPGGVCTADAPNNVFDGGTLSQYSWYPINFYDPREGFPRDTAPAGMANPACYVNGIMNAVEFDVGNFRKWLLGTVPGGNGPLVSYSSQNGYLVYFSDRRGMIANPDPGMGGITNGEYGFEDVINSGSATGTPDNVLEASEDVDQNNIKDNWGAVDVGYGQRVATVVAGVPNPYVNVNCSTRGRQNIVTGARHALKLVDGGLGNLPVRPDTGLGGFTVASENPVYIQGNYNSDNTDPFWNNPPPAAPADINHSAAAVIADAVTVLSNNWSDTNSMLNPLNLGGRAPNTPTYYRLAIAGGKNINFPQPAGTGQDFGTDGGVHNFLRYIETWGGSGGLYYRGSLVSLYYAQYATGTFKCCNLVYGPPPRYYYFDTAFLDPAKLPPGTPMLQDVVNLTYWQDFKPY
;
A
#
# COMPACT_ATOMS: atom_id res chain seq x y z
N MET A 1 117.10 64.76 -9.82
CA MET A 1 116.13 65.04 -8.72
C MET A 1 114.87 64.20 -8.93
N ARG A 2 114.34 63.62 -7.85
CA ARG A 2 113.31 62.56 -7.76
C ARG A 2 111.95 62.91 -8.41
N ARG A 3 111.36 61.96 -9.16
CA ARG A 3 109.90 61.90 -9.45
C ARG A 3 109.17 61.29 -8.25
N VAL A 4 108.22 62.03 -7.68
CA VAL A 4 107.32 61.57 -6.61
C VAL A 4 106.08 60.95 -7.24
N LYS A 5 105.82 59.66 -6.99
CA LYS A 5 104.56 58.97 -7.30
C LYS A 5 103.57 59.22 -6.15
N GLY A 6 102.47 59.94 -6.41
CA GLY A 6 101.33 60.03 -5.51
C GLY A 6 100.54 58.72 -5.50
N ARG A 7 100.47 58.06 -4.34
CA ARG A 7 99.60 56.90 -4.09
C ARG A 7 98.21 57.39 -3.68
N SER A 8 97.20 57.19 -4.51
CA SER A 8 95.78 57.25 -4.10
C SER A 8 95.41 55.94 -3.38
N ARG A 9 95.39 55.97 -2.05
CA ARG A 9 94.79 54.93 -1.20
C ARG A 9 93.62 55.57 -0.46
N GLY A 10 92.38 55.08 -0.65
CA GLY A 10 91.29 55.45 0.27
C GLY A 10 89.83 55.26 -0.16
N PHE A 11 89.46 55.35 -1.44
CA PHE A 11 88.02 55.40 -1.82
C PHE A 11 87.38 54.02 -2.14
N THR A 12 88.17 53.08 -2.64
CA THR A 12 87.67 51.74 -3.06
C THR A 12 87.16 50.91 -1.89
N LEU A 13 87.73 51.07 -0.69
CA LEU A 13 87.28 50.38 0.53
C LEU A 13 85.93 50.90 1.02
N ILE A 14 85.70 52.22 0.94
CA ILE A 14 84.44 52.85 1.37
C ILE A 14 83.32 52.52 0.37
N ALA A 15 83.60 52.58 -0.94
CA ALA A 15 82.64 52.19 -1.97
C ALA A 15 82.27 50.70 -1.89
N SER A 16 83.25 49.81 -1.63
CA SER A 16 82.97 48.38 -1.44
C SER A 16 82.21 48.08 -0.15
N LEU A 17 82.48 48.79 0.96
CA LEU A 17 81.70 48.70 2.19
C LEU A 17 80.25 49.19 2.02
N LEU A 18 80.02 50.28 1.28
CA LEU A 18 78.68 50.78 0.97
C LEU A 18 77.89 49.81 0.08
N VAL A 19 78.52 49.22 -0.93
CA VAL A 19 77.91 48.18 -1.78
C VAL A 19 77.62 46.91 -0.97
N LEU A 20 78.53 46.48 -0.08
CA LEU A 20 78.30 45.36 0.83
C LEU A 20 77.15 45.62 1.79
N ALA A 21 77.04 46.83 2.34
CA ALA A 21 75.92 47.23 3.20
C ALA A 21 74.59 47.22 2.44
N LEU A 22 74.57 47.72 1.20
CA LEU A 22 73.38 47.70 0.34
C LEU A 22 72.95 46.26 -0.01
N LEU A 23 73.90 45.41 -0.43
CA LEU A 23 73.64 44.00 -0.74
C LEU A 23 73.18 43.23 0.50
N SER A 24 73.73 43.54 1.68
CA SER A 24 73.29 42.94 2.95
C SER A 24 71.87 43.38 3.32
N ALA A 25 71.51 44.65 3.14
CA ALA A 25 70.16 45.16 3.40
C ALA A 25 69.11 44.54 2.46
N ILE A 26 69.46 44.35 1.18
CA ILE A 26 68.60 43.65 0.21
C ILE A 26 68.46 42.17 0.58
N ALA A 27 69.55 41.49 0.95
CA ALA A 27 69.51 40.09 1.37
C ALA A 27 68.65 39.88 2.63
N VAL A 28 68.75 40.76 3.62
CA VAL A 28 67.92 40.73 4.82
C VAL A 28 66.44 40.97 4.48
N SER A 29 66.14 41.95 3.61
CA SER A 29 64.77 42.22 3.17
C SER A 29 64.15 41.03 2.42
N LEU A 30 64.93 40.36 1.56
CA LEU A 30 64.52 39.15 0.85
C LEU A 30 64.27 37.97 1.81
N LEU A 31 65.11 37.80 2.83
CA LEU A 31 64.93 36.78 3.87
C LEU A 31 63.63 36.99 4.65
N PHE A 32 63.32 38.23 5.04
CA PHE A 32 62.04 38.56 5.70
C PHE A 32 60.85 38.33 4.77
N MET A 33 60.96 38.65 3.48
CA MET A 33 59.90 38.40 2.50
C MET A 33 59.67 36.90 2.27
N VAL A 34 60.74 36.10 2.18
CA VAL A 34 60.64 34.64 2.02
C VAL A 34 60.07 33.97 3.27
N GLN A 35 60.45 34.42 4.47
CA GLN A 35 59.84 33.96 5.71
C GLN A 35 58.37 34.35 5.81
N GLY A 36 58.02 35.60 5.46
CA GLY A 36 56.63 36.06 5.42
C GLY A 36 55.80 35.25 4.43
N ALA A 37 56.29 35.05 3.20
CA ALA A 37 55.62 34.23 2.19
C ALA A 37 55.47 32.77 2.62
N GLY A 38 56.48 32.20 3.29
CA GLY A 38 56.40 30.85 3.86
C GLY A 38 55.38 30.72 5.00
N GLN A 39 55.27 31.74 5.87
CA GLN A 39 54.26 31.76 6.94
C GLN A 39 52.84 31.93 6.37
N VAL A 40 52.64 32.81 5.39
CA VAL A 40 51.36 32.98 4.71
C VAL A 40 50.96 31.69 3.99
N GLY A 41 51.87 31.08 3.22
CA GLY A 41 51.60 29.82 2.54
C GLY A 41 51.27 28.66 3.48
N ASN A 42 51.92 28.60 4.65
CA ASN A 42 51.58 27.59 5.67
C ASN A 42 50.21 27.86 6.33
N ASN A 43 49.88 29.13 6.62
CA ASN A 43 48.57 29.48 7.15
C ASN A 43 47.44 29.20 6.14
N ASP A 44 47.66 29.49 4.86
CA ASP A 44 46.72 29.17 3.79
C ASP A 44 46.52 27.66 3.64
N LEU A 45 47.61 26.88 3.70
CA LEU A 45 47.54 25.42 3.66
C LEU A 45 46.78 24.85 4.86
N GLU A 46 47.04 25.32 6.07
CA GLU A 46 46.36 24.86 7.28
C GLU A 46 44.87 25.26 7.29
N THR A 47 44.54 26.45 6.76
CA THR A 47 43.14 26.90 6.59
C THR A 47 42.40 26.07 5.54
N ASN A 48 43.01 25.80 4.39
CA ASN A 48 42.42 24.94 3.36
C ASN A 48 42.20 23.51 3.87
N ARG A 49 43.14 22.97 4.65
CA ARG A 49 42.97 21.66 5.30
C ARG A 49 41.84 21.67 6.32
N ALA A 50 41.70 22.73 7.12
CA ALA A 50 40.58 22.87 8.05
C ALA A 50 39.24 22.95 7.31
N TYR A 51 39.18 23.63 6.16
CA TYR A 51 37.99 23.71 5.31
C TYR A 51 37.53 22.34 4.81
N TYR A 52 38.41 21.59 4.14
CA TYR A 52 38.08 20.23 3.67
C TYR A 52 37.81 19.26 4.83
N GLY A 53 38.45 19.49 5.99
CA GLY A 53 38.11 18.80 7.23
C GLY A 53 36.67 19.02 7.64
N ALA A 54 36.23 20.28 7.72
CA ALA A 54 34.86 20.62 8.07
C ALA A 54 33.85 20.07 7.04
N GLU A 55 34.16 20.10 5.74
CA GLU A 55 33.31 19.46 4.72
C GLU A 55 33.17 17.95 4.98
N SER A 56 34.29 17.26 5.25
CA SER A 56 34.26 15.82 5.49
C SER A 56 33.44 15.43 6.73
N GLY A 57 33.54 16.20 7.81
CA GLY A 57 32.73 16.01 9.02
C GLY A 57 31.26 16.30 8.75
N MET A 58 30.95 17.35 7.99
CA MET A 58 29.59 17.68 7.62
C MET A 58 28.92 16.60 6.75
N GLU A 59 29.64 16.05 5.77
CA GLU A 59 29.10 14.97 4.95
C GLU A 59 28.90 13.67 5.73
N LEU A 60 29.84 13.32 6.62
CA LEU A 60 29.69 12.15 7.48
C LEU A 60 28.52 12.30 8.44
N LEU A 61 28.38 13.46 9.09
CA LEU A 61 27.28 13.74 10.01
C LEU A 61 25.92 13.72 9.30
N THR A 62 25.85 14.28 8.08
CA THR A 62 24.64 14.24 7.24
C THR A 62 24.29 12.79 6.85
N ALA A 63 25.28 11.99 6.47
CA ALA A 63 25.07 10.58 6.11
C ALA A 63 24.63 9.74 7.32
N ASN A 64 25.23 9.93 8.50
CA ASN A 64 24.84 9.28 9.73
C ASN A 64 23.43 9.66 10.16
N LEU A 65 23.04 10.93 9.97
CA LEU A 65 21.69 11.40 10.21
C LEU A 65 20.67 10.73 9.27
N ALA A 66 20.97 10.68 7.98
CA ALA A 66 20.13 9.97 7.01
C ALA A 66 19.97 8.50 7.38
N ALA A 67 21.06 7.82 7.77
CA ALA A 67 21.03 6.44 8.22
C ALA A 67 20.22 6.24 9.51
N LEU A 68 20.25 7.19 10.45
CA LEU A 68 19.42 7.16 11.66
C LEU A 68 17.93 7.24 11.31
N TYR A 69 17.56 8.17 10.45
CA TYR A 69 16.18 8.37 10.03
C TYR A 69 15.65 7.24 9.15
N GLN A 70 16.51 6.46 8.50
CA GLN A 70 16.16 5.19 7.85
C GLN A 70 15.90 4.03 8.85
N GLN A 71 16.39 4.15 10.09
CA GLN A 71 16.19 3.14 11.13
C GLN A 71 15.08 3.52 12.13
N SER A 72 14.67 4.80 12.17
CA SER A 72 13.67 5.31 13.09
C SER A 72 12.94 6.52 12.50
N GLN A 73 11.60 6.46 12.45
CA GLN A 73 10.75 7.58 12.01
C GLN A 73 10.78 8.78 12.95
N SER A 74 10.86 8.50 14.24
CA SER A 74 10.91 9.52 15.28
C SER A 74 12.07 9.18 16.22
N PRO A 75 13.32 9.43 15.77
CA PRO A 75 14.48 9.21 16.62
C PRO A 75 14.36 10.09 17.86
N THR A 76 14.63 9.50 19.03
CA THR A 76 14.64 10.26 20.29
C THR A 76 15.72 11.35 20.23
N PRO A 77 15.55 12.45 20.99
CA PRO A 77 16.58 13.46 21.21
C PRO A 77 17.97 12.88 21.47
N LEU A 78 18.03 11.83 22.30
CA LEU A 78 19.27 11.15 22.66
C LEU A 78 19.93 10.46 21.46
N GLN A 79 19.16 9.77 20.63
CA GLN A 79 19.66 9.11 19.42
C GLN A 79 20.26 10.12 18.44
N ILE A 80 19.58 11.26 18.25
CA ILE A 80 20.06 12.34 17.37
C ILE A 80 21.37 12.93 17.91
N THR A 81 21.41 13.27 19.20
CA THR A 81 22.64 13.81 19.81
C THR A 81 23.80 12.82 19.80
N ASN A 82 23.54 11.52 19.89
CA ASN A 82 24.61 10.51 19.88
C ASN A 82 25.34 10.40 18.54
N LEU A 83 24.78 10.92 17.44
CA LEU A 83 25.45 10.94 16.14
C LEU A 83 26.76 11.74 16.16
N THR A 84 26.85 12.77 17.01
CA THR A 84 28.04 13.62 17.15
C THR A 84 29.19 12.95 17.89
N ASN A 85 28.99 11.73 18.41
CA ASN A 85 30.04 10.94 19.07
C ASN A 85 30.93 10.17 18.08
N SER A 86 30.61 10.21 16.78
CA SER A 86 31.30 9.49 15.72
C SER A 86 31.85 10.42 14.62
N PRO A 87 32.64 11.46 14.96
CA PRO A 87 33.24 12.35 13.96
C PRO A 87 34.32 11.61 13.13
N PRO A 88 34.82 12.21 12.03
CA PRO A 88 35.88 11.61 11.23
C PRO A 88 37.12 11.30 12.09
N THR A 89 37.67 10.10 11.90
CA THR A 89 38.81 9.63 12.71
C THR A 89 40.14 10.16 12.18
N ASN A 90 41.19 10.06 13.00
CA ASN A 90 42.56 10.43 12.60
C ASN A 90 43.11 9.58 11.42
N ALA A 91 42.50 8.42 11.16
CA ALA A 91 42.81 7.59 10.00
C ALA A 91 42.19 8.14 8.71
N MET A 92 41.08 8.88 8.81
CA MET A 92 40.41 9.51 7.67
C MET A 92 41.07 10.86 7.35
N ILE A 93 41.23 11.72 8.36
CA ILE A 93 41.94 13.00 8.24
C ILE A 93 42.91 13.16 9.40
N LYS A 94 44.19 13.19 9.06
CA LYS A 94 45.28 13.26 10.03
C LYS A 94 45.32 14.62 10.74
N ASP A 95 45.46 14.58 12.07
CA ASP A 95 45.64 15.71 12.96
C ASP A 95 44.52 16.75 12.80
N MET A 96 43.26 16.31 12.94
CA MET A 96 42.07 17.17 12.94
C MET A 96 41.23 16.92 14.19
N GLY A 97 40.86 17.99 14.89
CA GLY A 97 39.88 17.96 15.97
C GLY A 97 38.50 18.37 15.46
N TYR A 98 37.48 17.60 15.84
CA TYR A 98 36.09 17.88 15.47
C TYR A 98 35.26 18.23 16.70
N GLN A 99 34.41 19.23 16.56
CA GLN A 99 33.31 19.53 17.47
C GLN A 99 32.04 19.63 16.65
N GLU A 100 31.12 18.70 16.88
CA GLU A 100 29.88 18.59 16.11
C GLU A 100 28.68 18.84 17.03
N SER A 101 27.62 19.44 16.49
CA SER A 101 26.34 19.57 17.19
C SER A 101 25.16 19.53 16.22
N ILE A 102 24.04 18.99 16.70
CA ILE A 102 22.77 18.98 16.00
C ILE A 102 21.75 19.70 16.86
N THR A 103 21.03 20.66 16.29
CA THR A 103 20.02 21.46 17.01
C THR A 103 18.69 21.46 16.24
N TRP A 104 17.59 21.59 16.99
CA TRP A 104 16.22 21.60 16.47
C TRP A 104 15.30 22.42 17.35
N THR A 105 14.10 22.72 16.84
CA THR A 105 13.02 23.29 17.67
C THR A 105 12.25 22.14 18.34
N PRO A 106 12.19 22.06 19.67
CA PRO A 106 11.51 20.96 20.35
C PRO A 106 9.98 21.10 20.32
N ASP A 107 9.28 19.97 20.23
CA ASP A 107 7.85 19.85 20.47
C ASP A 107 7.53 19.81 21.99
N ALA A 108 6.25 19.59 22.34
CA ALA A 108 5.80 19.51 23.73
C ALA A 108 6.46 18.38 24.55
N ASN A 109 7.04 17.38 23.89
CA ASN A 109 7.70 16.23 24.50
C ASN A 109 9.24 16.29 24.39
N GLY A 110 9.79 17.37 23.81
CA GLY A 110 11.23 17.56 23.62
C GLY A 110 11.81 16.97 22.32
N ASN A 111 10.98 16.33 21.47
CA ASN A 111 11.40 15.77 20.18
C ASN A 111 11.51 16.87 19.10
N PRO A 112 12.20 16.64 17.97
CA PRO A 112 12.16 17.57 16.84
C PRO A 112 10.74 17.84 16.35
N ALA A 113 10.31 19.10 16.38
CA ALA A 113 8.98 19.50 15.92
C ALA A 113 8.88 19.42 14.38
N SER A 114 7.85 18.75 13.87
CA SER A 114 7.51 18.74 12.44
C SER A 114 6.56 19.89 12.09
N ARG A 115 6.58 20.34 10.83
CA ARG A 115 5.61 21.29 10.27
C ARG A 115 5.26 20.94 8.82
N PRO A 116 4.00 21.10 8.39
CA PRO A 116 3.66 20.93 6.98
C PRO A 116 4.27 22.06 6.14
N SER A 117 4.92 21.71 5.04
CA SER A 117 5.47 22.66 4.06
C SER A 117 5.59 22.02 2.67
N VAL A 118 5.60 22.85 1.63
CA VAL A 118 5.70 22.39 0.24
C VAL A 118 7.18 22.21 -0.13
N ILE A 119 7.50 21.08 -0.77
CA ILE A 119 8.83 20.81 -1.32
C ILE A 119 9.08 21.79 -2.48
N SER A 120 10.15 22.58 -2.37
CA SER A 120 10.41 23.71 -3.26
C SER A 120 11.19 23.36 -4.53
N ALA A 121 11.86 22.20 -4.57
CA ALA A 121 12.74 21.82 -5.68
C ALA A 121 12.87 20.30 -5.85
N GLY A 122 13.44 19.87 -6.98
CA GLY A 122 13.70 18.46 -7.29
C GLY A 122 12.50 17.69 -7.87
N PRO A 123 12.62 16.36 -8.00
CA PRO A 123 11.56 15.49 -8.50
C PRO A 123 10.24 15.63 -7.73
N ASN A 124 10.32 15.82 -6.42
CA ASN A 124 9.16 15.87 -5.52
C ASN A 124 8.60 17.29 -5.31
N ALA A 125 9.13 18.29 -6.02
CA ALA A 125 8.64 19.67 -5.95
C ALA A 125 7.12 19.76 -6.16
N GLY A 126 6.48 20.59 -5.34
CA GLY A 126 5.02 20.81 -5.34
C GLY A 126 4.22 19.89 -4.43
N LEU A 127 4.82 18.84 -3.87
CA LEU A 127 4.18 18.01 -2.83
C LEU A 127 4.28 18.69 -1.46
N THR A 128 3.28 18.51 -0.62
CA THR A 128 3.33 18.88 0.79
C THR A 128 3.95 17.75 1.60
N ALA A 129 4.87 18.06 2.49
CA ALA A 129 5.48 17.08 3.39
C ALA A 129 5.44 17.59 4.83
N GLU A 130 5.46 16.68 5.79
CA GLU A 130 5.86 17.02 7.15
C GLU A 130 7.38 17.15 7.18
N ILE A 131 7.83 18.37 7.45
CA ILE A 131 9.23 18.74 7.45
C ILE A 131 9.72 18.84 8.88
N ILE A 132 10.79 18.09 9.18
CA ILE A 132 11.54 18.20 10.44
C ILE A 132 12.82 18.99 10.16
N PRO A 133 12.89 20.28 10.56
CA PRO A 133 14.07 21.10 10.35
C PRO A 133 15.13 20.80 11.41
N LEU A 134 16.33 20.45 10.95
CA LEU A 134 17.51 20.18 11.76
C LEU A 134 18.65 21.10 11.32
N THR A 135 19.42 21.60 12.28
CA THR A 135 20.63 22.39 12.00
C THR A 135 21.85 21.61 12.46
N LEU A 136 22.67 21.20 11.49
CA LEU A 136 23.95 20.55 11.71
C LEU A 136 25.05 21.60 11.80
N ASN A 137 25.94 21.47 12.78
CA ASN A 137 27.10 22.32 12.93
C ASN A 137 28.34 21.45 13.12
N VAL A 138 29.38 21.73 12.31
CA VAL A 138 30.67 21.02 12.36
C VAL A 138 31.79 22.04 12.41
N ARG A 139 32.58 21.99 13.48
CA ARG A 139 33.82 22.75 13.63
C ARG A 139 35.02 21.81 13.50
N ALA A 140 35.84 22.04 12.48
CA ALA A 140 37.13 21.36 12.32
C ALA A 140 38.27 22.28 12.77
N THR A 141 39.22 21.75 13.53
CA THR A 141 40.35 22.52 14.08
C THR A 141 41.67 21.78 13.89
N ARG A 142 42.66 22.47 13.36
CA ARG A 142 44.03 21.99 13.17
C ARG A 142 44.89 22.25 14.41
N PRO A 143 45.97 21.47 14.63
CA PRO A 143 46.93 21.72 15.71
C PRO A 143 47.57 23.11 15.66
N GLY A 144 47.70 23.68 14.46
CA GLY A 144 48.21 25.05 14.24
C GLY A 144 47.21 26.16 14.60
N GLY A 145 46.00 25.83 15.07
CA GLY A 145 44.96 26.79 15.47
C GLY A 145 44.00 27.21 14.35
N ALA A 146 44.28 26.85 13.10
CA ALA A 146 43.34 27.08 11.99
C ALA A 146 42.03 26.30 12.23
N SER A 147 40.89 26.99 12.16
CA SER A 147 39.58 26.40 12.43
C SER A 147 38.56 26.89 11.40
N VAL A 148 37.67 25.99 10.99
CA VAL A 148 36.54 26.29 10.11
C VAL A 148 35.27 25.76 10.78
N ASN A 149 34.23 26.57 10.78
CA ASN A 149 32.90 26.21 11.25
C ASN A 149 31.91 26.18 10.08
N MET A 150 31.23 25.06 9.89
CA MET A 150 30.21 24.87 8.85
C MET A 150 28.86 24.62 9.50
N THR A 151 27.82 25.24 8.94
CA THR A 151 26.43 25.02 9.36
C THR A 151 25.58 24.60 8.16
N ARG A 152 24.79 23.54 8.32
CA ARG A 152 23.90 23.00 7.28
C ARG A 152 22.49 22.87 7.83
N GLY A 153 21.51 23.44 7.12
CA GLY A 153 20.10 23.17 7.36
C GLY A 153 19.69 21.91 6.60
N VAL A 154 19.19 20.91 7.32
CA VAL A 154 18.69 19.65 6.76
C VAL A 154 17.19 19.57 7.07
N GLU A 155 16.42 19.13 6.08
CA GLU A 155 15.00 18.85 6.25
C GLU A 155 14.74 17.37 5.95
N VAL A 156 14.24 16.66 6.95
CA VAL A 156 13.65 15.32 6.75
C VAL A 156 12.19 15.54 6.38
N ALA A 157 11.80 15.04 5.21
CA ALA A 157 10.45 15.19 4.67
C ALA A 157 9.72 13.85 4.73
N LEU A 158 8.55 13.84 5.34
CA LEU A 158 7.60 12.73 5.28
C LEU A 158 6.47 13.13 4.33
N ILE A 159 6.39 12.47 3.18
CA ILE A 159 5.44 12.77 2.10
C ILE A 159 4.24 11.83 2.21
N PRO A 160 3.03 12.33 2.49
CA PRO A 160 1.81 11.53 2.39
C PRO A 160 1.65 10.91 1.01
N VAL A 161 1.51 9.59 0.96
CA VAL A 161 1.52 8.84 -0.31
C VAL A 161 0.30 9.13 -1.18
N PHE A 162 -0.85 9.51 -0.60
CA PHE A 162 -2.08 9.77 -1.36
C PHE A 162 -2.07 11.08 -2.14
N GLN A 163 -1.02 11.90 -2.02
CA GLN A 163 -0.80 13.02 -2.94
C GLN A 163 -0.36 12.56 -4.34
N PHE A 164 0.14 11.33 -4.46
CA PHE A 164 0.34 10.71 -5.77
C PHE A 164 -0.99 10.19 -6.26
N GLY A 165 -1.34 10.48 -7.51
CA GLY A 165 -2.48 9.81 -8.11
C GLY A 165 -2.17 8.34 -8.41
N VAL A 166 -0.91 8.03 -8.79
CA VAL A 166 -0.40 6.66 -8.90
C VAL A 166 1.00 6.57 -8.29
N PHE A 167 1.21 5.61 -7.39
CA PHE A 167 2.51 5.28 -6.81
C PHE A 167 2.76 3.77 -6.88
N SER A 168 4.01 3.35 -7.12
CA SER A 168 4.39 1.93 -7.07
C SER A 168 5.81 1.73 -6.55
N ASP A 169 5.99 0.85 -5.56
CA ASP A 169 7.32 0.43 -5.08
C ASP A 169 8.09 -0.46 -6.08
N SER A 170 7.38 -1.15 -6.96
CA SER A 170 8.01 -1.94 -8.03
C SER A 170 7.58 -1.41 -9.39
N ASP A 171 7.94 -2.13 -10.46
CA ASP A 171 7.65 -1.74 -11.85
C ASP A 171 6.18 -1.35 -12.04
N LEU A 172 5.92 -0.29 -12.80
CA LEU A 172 4.58 0.24 -13.04
C LEU A 172 4.24 0.14 -14.52
N SER A 173 3.02 -0.30 -14.84
CA SER A 173 2.64 -0.55 -16.23
C SER A 173 1.29 0.07 -16.61
N TYR A 174 1.22 0.57 -17.83
CA TYR A 174 0.02 1.09 -18.49
C TYR A 174 -0.11 0.38 -19.83
N PHE A 175 -1.30 -0.12 -20.14
CA PHE A 175 -1.65 -0.79 -21.40
C PHE A 175 -3.16 -0.95 -21.52
N ALA A 176 -3.91 0.10 -21.17
CA ALA A 176 -5.35 0.00 -21.15
C ALA A 176 -5.88 -0.38 -22.54
N GLY A 177 -6.95 -1.19 -22.58
CA GLY A 177 -7.64 -1.48 -23.83
C GLY A 177 -8.33 -0.23 -24.38
N PRO A 178 -9.19 0.44 -23.58
CA PRO A 178 -9.79 1.75 -23.90
C PRO A 178 -8.95 2.93 -23.39
N ASN A 179 -9.21 4.14 -23.92
CA ASN A 179 -8.61 5.39 -23.47
C ASN A 179 -8.47 5.48 -21.95
N PHE A 180 -7.27 5.84 -21.47
CA PHE A 180 -6.99 6.02 -20.06
C PHE A 180 -6.33 7.38 -19.83
N ASN A 181 -7.10 8.33 -19.32
CA ASN A 181 -6.64 9.68 -19.03
C ASN A 181 -6.56 9.84 -17.51
N PHE A 182 -5.44 10.34 -16.99
CA PHE A 182 -5.24 10.46 -15.55
C PHE A 182 -4.47 11.73 -15.19
N ALA A 183 -5.07 12.56 -14.33
CA ALA A 183 -4.61 13.91 -13.99
C ALA A 183 -3.95 14.00 -12.59
N GLY A 184 -3.26 12.95 -12.17
CA GLY A 184 -2.54 12.92 -10.88
C GLY A 184 -1.12 12.43 -11.06
N ARG A 185 -0.22 12.91 -10.20
CA ARG A 185 1.20 12.56 -10.23
C ARG A 185 1.44 11.05 -10.26
N VAL A 186 2.38 10.61 -11.11
CA VAL A 186 2.77 9.22 -11.28
C VAL A 186 4.22 9.02 -10.82
N HIS A 187 4.44 8.03 -9.95
CA HIS A 187 5.77 7.65 -9.50
C HIS A 187 5.94 6.13 -9.44
N THR A 188 7.14 5.64 -9.80
CA THR A 188 7.55 4.26 -9.53
C THR A 188 9.01 4.17 -9.09
N ASN A 189 9.28 3.36 -8.07
CA ASN A 189 10.62 2.96 -7.66
C ASN A 189 11.28 1.95 -8.63
N GLY A 190 10.48 1.37 -9.55
CA GLY A 190 10.91 0.45 -10.59
C GLY A 190 10.97 1.08 -11.98
N ASN A 191 10.79 0.23 -13.00
CA ASN A 191 10.63 0.63 -14.40
C ASN A 191 9.19 1.09 -14.67
N LEU A 192 9.01 2.05 -15.56
CA LEU A 192 7.71 2.51 -16.04
C LEU A 192 7.47 2.02 -17.47
N PHE A 193 6.55 1.07 -17.64
CA PHE A 193 6.09 0.60 -18.94
C PHE A 193 4.86 1.38 -19.33
N LEU A 194 4.99 2.22 -20.35
CA LEU A 194 3.85 2.87 -20.94
C LEU A 194 3.43 2.02 -22.15
N ALA A 195 2.14 1.89 -22.40
CA ALA A 195 1.47 1.33 -23.60
C ALA A 195 -0.02 1.63 -23.55
N GLU A 196 -0.68 1.48 -24.70
CA GLU A 196 -2.11 1.79 -24.84
C GLU A 196 -2.70 1.02 -26.01
N GLY A 197 -3.97 0.62 -25.92
CA GLY A 197 -4.67 -0.15 -26.93
C GLY A 197 -4.69 0.52 -28.31
N ASN A 198 -4.74 -0.29 -29.38
CA ASN A 198 -4.69 0.20 -30.76
C ASN A 198 -5.82 1.20 -31.03
N GLY A 199 -5.48 2.41 -31.48
CA GLY A 199 -6.45 3.48 -31.77
C GLY A 199 -6.94 4.27 -30.55
N ASN A 200 -6.43 3.97 -29.35
CA ASN A 200 -6.72 4.68 -28.11
C ASN A 200 -5.53 5.53 -27.64
N ASN A 201 -5.78 6.37 -26.63
CA ASN A 201 -4.82 7.31 -26.08
C ASN A 201 -4.65 7.13 -24.56
N LEU A 202 -3.40 7.24 -24.11
CA LEU A 202 -3.03 7.43 -22.71
C LEU A 202 -2.59 8.89 -22.53
N VAL A 203 -3.23 9.62 -21.63
CA VAL A 203 -2.88 11.00 -21.30
C VAL A 203 -2.48 11.10 -19.84
N LEU A 204 -1.23 11.47 -19.59
CA LEU A 204 -0.70 11.75 -18.26
C LEU A 204 -0.60 13.26 -18.09
N ASP A 205 -1.43 13.83 -17.21
CA ASP A 205 -1.57 15.28 -17.02
C ASP A 205 -1.09 15.77 -15.64
N ASP A 206 -0.07 15.10 -15.11
CA ASP A 206 0.74 15.61 -14.01
C ASP A 206 2.15 14.98 -14.11
N LYS A 207 3.03 15.34 -13.19
CA LYS A 207 4.43 14.90 -13.19
C LYS A 207 4.55 13.38 -13.14
N VAL A 208 5.42 12.84 -13.99
CA VAL A 208 5.71 11.42 -14.15
C VAL A 208 7.17 11.16 -13.79
N THR A 209 7.41 10.28 -12.83
CA THR A 209 8.77 9.96 -12.38
C THR A 209 8.98 8.45 -12.25
N ALA A 210 10.16 7.97 -12.63
CA ALA A 210 10.56 6.59 -12.45
C ALA A 210 11.99 6.55 -11.90
N VAL A 211 12.29 5.69 -10.93
CA VAL A 211 13.68 5.55 -10.45
C VAL A 211 14.54 4.84 -11.49
N ARG A 212 13.98 3.86 -12.21
CA ARG A 212 14.69 3.11 -13.27
C ARG A 212 14.34 3.64 -14.67
N GLU A 213 14.00 2.76 -15.60
CA GLU A 213 13.82 3.13 -17.00
C GLU A 213 12.35 3.33 -17.35
N ILE A 214 12.09 4.17 -18.36
CA ILE A 214 10.78 4.40 -18.95
C ILE A 214 10.77 3.76 -20.34
N LEU A 215 9.88 2.79 -20.54
CA LEU A 215 9.77 1.95 -21.73
C LEU A 215 8.47 2.18 -22.48
N ARG A 216 8.53 1.96 -23.80
CA ARG A 216 7.42 2.18 -24.74
C ARG A 216 7.28 1.06 -25.78
N ASP A 217 8.32 0.27 -25.98
CA ASP A 217 8.46 -0.74 -27.03
C ASP A 217 7.98 -2.14 -26.62
N ARG A 218 7.69 -2.33 -25.33
CA ARG A 218 7.26 -3.59 -24.74
C ARG A 218 6.41 -3.40 -23.48
N LEU A 219 5.66 -4.44 -23.13
CA LEU A 219 5.00 -4.60 -21.84
C LEU A 219 5.97 -5.19 -20.80
N ALA A 220 5.55 -5.18 -19.53
CA ALA A 220 6.35 -5.69 -18.40
C ALA A 220 6.64 -7.20 -18.50
N ASN A 221 5.81 -7.97 -19.22
CA ASN A 221 6.02 -9.39 -19.53
C ASN A 221 6.93 -9.62 -20.75
N ASN A 222 7.58 -8.56 -21.25
CA ASN A 222 8.45 -8.52 -22.43
C ASN A 222 7.75 -8.66 -23.80
N PHE A 223 6.42 -8.61 -23.86
CA PHE A 223 5.68 -8.60 -25.12
C PHE A 223 5.88 -7.30 -25.90
N LEU A 224 6.18 -7.36 -27.21
CA LEU A 224 6.46 -6.17 -28.04
C LEU A 224 5.19 -5.39 -28.40
N THR A 225 5.25 -4.05 -28.34
CA THR A 225 4.11 -3.16 -28.61
C THR A 225 3.98 -2.72 -30.08
N ASN A 226 4.74 -3.33 -30.99
CA ASN A 226 4.83 -2.89 -32.39
C ASN A 226 3.63 -3.32 -33.26
N ALA A 227 2.89 -4.34 -32.85
CA ALA A 227 1.71 -4.86 -33.55
C ALA A 227 0.43 -4.79 -32.72
N ASN A 228 0.55 -4.82 -31.39
CA ASN A 228 -0.53 -4.65 -30.44
C ASN A 228 -0.11 -3.61 -29.41
N TYR A 229 -1.07 -2.91 -28.83
CA TYR A 229 -0.80 -1.78 -27.95
C TYR A 229 -0.03 -0.63 -28.64
N THR A 230 -0.42 -0.32 -29.88
CA THR A 230 0.14 0.77 -30.70
C THR A 230 -0.53 2.12 -30.43
N GLY A 231 -1.34 2.22 -29.38
CA GLY A 231 -2.00 3.45 -28.96
C GLY A 231 -1.02 4.56 -28.61
N GLU A 232 -1.53 5.79 -28.64
CA GLU A 232 -0.72 6.99 -28.52
C GLU A 232 -0.61 7.43 -27.06
N VAL A 233 0.58 7.90 -26.66
CA VAL A 233 0.83 8.34 -25.29
C VAL A 233 1.24 9.80 -25.27
N TYR A 234 0.64 10.55 -24.36
CA TYR A 234 0.81 11.99 -24.24
C TYR A 234 1.22 12.37 -22.83
N VAL A 235 2.14 13.33 -22.76
CA VAL A 235 2.69 13.89 -21.52
C VAL A 235 2.75 15.40 -21.67
N LEU A 236 2.44 16.12 -20.60
CA LEU A 236 2.53 17.57 -20.58
C LEU A 236 3.98 18.10 -20.65
N ASN A 237 4.15 19.35 -21.07
CA ASN A 237 5.41 20.10 -20.93
C ASN A 237 5.35 21.29 -19.96
N GLN A 238 4.17 21.58 -19.41
CA GLN A 238 3.92 22.57 -18.38
C GLN A 238 2.69 22.17 -17.58
N SER A 239 2.56 22.67 -16.35
CA SER A 239 1.40 22.41 -15.47
C SER A 239 0.09 22.64 -16.22
N HIS A 240 -0.86 21.71 -16.09
CA HIS A 240 -2.17 21.75 -16.76
C HIS A 240 -2.08 21.73 -18.31
N GLY A 241 -1.02 21.14 -18.85
CA GLY A 241 -0.73 21.13 -20.28
C GLY A 241 -1.69 20.28 -21.11
N CYS A 242 -2.30 19.25 -20.52
CA CYS A 242 -3.23 18.33 -21.18
C CYS A 242 -4.71 18.48 -20.73
N ASP A 243 -5.03 19.48 -19.91
CA ASP A 243 -6.37 19.76 -19.36
C ASP A 243 -7.51 19.69 -20.40
N GLY A 244 -7.35 20.40 -21.52
CA GLY A 244 -8.36 20.43 -22.60
C GLY A 244 -8.54 19.11 -23.34
N SER A 245 -7.57 18.20 -23.20
CA SER A 245 -7.52 16.89 -23.85
C SER A 245 -8.12 15.79 -22.98
N ILE A 246 -8.02 15.92 -21.65
CA ILE A 246 -8.73 15.05 -20.69
C ILE A 246 -10.25 15.24 -20.80
N ALA A 247 -10.70 16.46 -21.07
CA ALA A 247 -12.12 16.79 -21.16
C ALA A 247 -12.86 16.24 -22.40
N THR A 248 -12.17 15.99 -23.51
CA THR A 248 -12.82 15.66 -24.80
C THR A 248 -12.64 14.21 -25.26
N ALA A 249 -11.72 13.44 -24.66
CA ALA A 249 -11.39 12.04 -24.98
C ALA A 249 -11.17 11.74 -26.50
N THR A 250 -11.04 12.79 -27.32
CA THR A 250 -10.98 12.73 -28.79
C THR A 250 -9.82 13.60 -29.23
N ASN A 251 -8.71 12.93 -29.59
CA ASN A 251 -7.45 13.51 -30.04
C ASN A 251 -6.82 14.55 -29.08
N PRO A 252 -5.98 14.10 -28.12
CA PRO A 252 -5.35 14.99 -27.13
C PRO A 252 -4.30 15.96 -27.72
N ALA A 253 -3.97 15.89 -29.01
CA ALA A 253 -3.04 16.79 -29.69
C ALA A 253 -3.62 18.21 -29.97
N LEU A 254 -4.78 18.56 -29.41
CA LEU A 254 -5.37 19.90 -29.55
C LEU A 254 -4.67 20.96 -28.68
N SER A 255 -4.01 20.55 -27.60
CA SER A 255 -3.20 21.46 -26.77
C SER A 255 -1.74 21.47 -27.21
N PRO A 256 -1.13 22.66 -27.44
CA PRO A 256 0.31 22.76 -27.75
C PRO A 256 1.21 22.31 -26.59
N HIS A 257 0.63 22.11 -25.40
CA HIS A 257 1.32 21.70 -24.19
C HIS A 257 1.14 20.22 -23.83
N CYS A 258 0.38 19.48 -24.65
CA CYS A 258 0.17 18.04 -24.50
C CYS A 258 0.92 17.30 -25.61
N LEU A 259 2.13 16.84 -25.31
CA LEU A 259 3.08 16.36 -26.33
C LEU A 259 3.06 14.84 -26.44
N LYS A 260 3.15 14.33 -27.66
CA LYS A 260 3.25 12.89 -27.94
C LYS A 260 4.60 12.34 -27.46
N PHE A 261 4.56 11.34 -26.58
CA PHE A 261 5.70 10.57 -26.09
C PHE A 261 5.85 9.28 -26.91
N SER A 262 6.50 9.39 -28.08
CA SER A 262 6.68 8.27 -29.01
C SER A 262 7.76 7.26 -28.56
N VAL A 263 7.76 6.07 -29.15
CA VAL A 263 8.70 4.98 -28.79
C VAL A 263 10.18 5.43 -28.80
N PRO A 264 10.70 6.19 -29.79
CA PRO A 264 12.09 6.65 -29.78
C PRO A 264 12.44 7.65 -28.67
N LEU A 265 11.44 8.22 -27.98
CA LEU A 265 11.63 9.17 -26.88
C LEU A 265 11.75 8.48 -25.51
N ALA A 266 11.49 7.18 -25.43
CA ALA A 266 11.69 6.38 -24.22
C ALA A 266 13.16 6.37 -23.75
N SER A 267 13.39 6.14 -22.46
CA SER A 267 14.76 6.10 -21.91
C SER A 267 15.47 4.76 -22.20
N TRP A 268 14.70 3.74 -22.61
CA TRP A 268 15.20 2.40 -22.88
C TRP A 268 14.42 1.69 -24.01
N SER A 269 15.12 0.86 -24.81
CA SER A 269 14.53 0.07 -25.90
C SER A 269 15.19 -1.30 -26.16
N ALA A 270 15.98 -1.84 -25.22
CA ALA A 270 16.80 -3.04 -25.44
C ALA A 270 16.52 -4.17 -24.44
N GLY A 271 15.28 -4.67 -24.37
CA GLY A 271 14.91 -5.72 -23.41
C GLY A 271 14.18 -5.18 -22.18
N ILE A 272 13.90 -6.06 -21.24
CA ILE A 272 13.65 -5.66 -19.86
C ILE A 272 15.00 -5.21 -19.27
N PRO A 273 15.12 -3.98 -18.72
CA PRO A 273 16.38 -3.51 -18.14
C PRO A 273 16.77 -4.40 -16.96
N ALA A 274 18.00 -4.91 -16.97
CA ALA A 274 18.53 -5.62 -15.82
C ALA A 274 18.75 -4.66 -14.65
N ALA A 275 18.67 -5.17 -13.42
CA ALA A 275 18.90 -4.37 -12.23
C ALA A 275 20.30 -3.70 -12.28
N GLY A 276 20.36 -2.40 -12.00
CA GLY A 276 21.61 -1.63 -11.93
C GLY A 276 22.18 -1.17 -13.28
N VAL A 277 21.51 -1.44 -14.40
CA VAL A 277 21.92 -0.91 -15.71
C VAL A 277 21.46 0.54 -15.85
N GLN A 278 22.35 1.42 -16.31
CA GLN A 278 22.01 2.83 -16.62
C GLN A 278 21.34 2.94 -17.99
N THR A 279 20.49 3.96 -18.16
CA THR A 279 19.87 4.41 -19.42
C THR A 279 20.75 4.14 -20.65
N ASN A 280 20.25 3.40 -21.63
CA ASN A 280 20.99 3.06 -22.84
C ASN A 280 20.68 3.98 -24.03
N VAL A 281 19.73 4.92 -23.88
CA VAL A 281 19.41 5.92 -24.88
C VAL A 281 20.21 7.21 -24.61
N PRO A 282 21.19 7.59 -25.45
CA PRO A 282 22.11 8.71 -25.18
C PRO A 282 21.43 10.07 -25.00
N THR A 283 20.25 10.27 -25.58
CA THR A 283 19.45 11.52 -25.50
C THR A 283 18.78 11.76 -24.14
N TRP A 284 18.96 10.84 -23.18
CA TRP A 284 18.45 10.95 -21.81
C TRP A 284 19.51 11.34 -20.76
N THR A 285 20.78 11.54 -21.16
CA THR A 285 21.89 11.90 -20.26
C THR A 285 22.00 13.41 -20.03
N ASN A 286 21.99 13.86 -18.76
CA ASN A 286 21.97 15.27 -18.28
C ASN A 286 22.94 16.22 -19.03
N THR A 287 22.52 16.68 -20.20
CA THR A 287 23.14 17.70 -21.05
C THR A 287 22.02 18.53 -21.67
N SER A 288 22.29 19.74 -22.18
CA SER A 288 21.29 20.71 -22.64
C SER A 288 20.50 20.31 -23.91
N THR A 289 20.43 19.00 -24.21
CA THR A 289 19.76 18.35 -25.35
C THR A 289 18.87 17.18 -24.90
N THR A 290 18.51 17.10 -23.62
CA THR A 290 17.83 15.94 -23.02
C THR A 290 16.31 15.98 -23.15
N VAL A 291 15.70 14.86 -23.55
CA VAL A 291 14.26 14.74 -23.83
C VAL A 291 13.39 15.25 -22.68
N SER A 292 13.74 14.89 -21.43
CA SER A 292 12.98 15.26 -20.22
C SER A 292 12.93 16.79 -19.98
N PRO A 293 14.04 17.50 -19.72
CA PRO A 293 13.99 18.94 -19.42
C PRO A 293 13.78 19.83 -20.65
N THR A 294 14.14 19.38 -21.87
CA THR A 294 14.03 20.25 -23.07
C THR A 294 12.70 20.09 -23.80
N THR A 295 12.20 18.87 -24.02
CA THR A 295 10.94 18.62 -24.74
C THR A 295 9.75 18.69 -23.79
N PHE A 296 9.87 18.05 -22.63
CA PHE A 296 8.78 17.91 -21.66
C PHE A 296 8.93 18.79 -20.42
N GLY A 297 9.86 19.75 -20.40
CA GLY A 297 9.99 20.71 -19.30
C GLY A 297 10.26 20.10 -17.91
N GLY A 298 10.77 18.87 -17.83
CA GLY A 298 10.98 18.15 -16.56
C GLY A 298 9.72 17.55 -15.96
N TRP A 299 8.65 17.38 -16.76
CA TRP A 299 7.40 16.74 -16.32
C TRP A 299 7.40 15.22 -16.47
N ILE A 300 8.34 14.65 -17.20
CA ILE A 300 8.63 13.22 -17.20
C ILE A 300 10.13 12.99 -17.08
N GLY A 301 10.58 12.11 -16.19
CA GLY A 301 12.00 11.78 -16.10
C GLY A 301 12.33 10.66 -15.12
N ASN A 302 13.61 10.31 -15.07
CA ASN A 302 14.14 9.24 -14.27
C ASN A 302 15.40 9.63 -13.47
N ASN A 303 16.07 8.66 -12.84
CA ASN A 303 17.29 8.95 -12.08
C ASN A 303 18.36 9.66 -12.94
N THR A 304 18.61 9.19 -14.17
CA THR A 304 19.61 9.82 -15.04
C THR A 304 19.24 11.26 -15.46
N SER A 305 17.97 11.53 -15.76
CA SER A 305 17.55 12.84 -16.29
C SER A 305 17.14 13.86 -15.23
N MET A 306 16.69 13.41 -14.05
CA MET A 306 16.12 14.27 -13.00
C MET A 306 16.60 13.93 -11.58
N ALA A 307 17.53 12.99 -11.41
CA ALA A 307 18.01 12.52 -10.10
C ALA A 307 16.88 11.96 -9.20
N VAL A 308 15.85 11.36 -9.80
CA VAL A 308 14.78 10.66 -9.08
C VAL A 308 15.35 9.59 -8.16
N GLN A 309 15.06 9.70 -6.86
CA GLN A 309 15.43 8.73 -5.83
C GLN A 309 14.22 7.85 -5.48
N PRO A 310 14.45 6.62 -4.99
CA PRO A 310 13.38 5.78 -4.47
C PRO A 310 12.73 6.42 -3.25
N LEU A 311 11.41 6.34 -3.18
CA LEU A 311 10.61 6.75 -2.04
C LEU A 311 10.08 5.50 -1.35
N THR A 312 10.46 5.28 -0.10
CA THR A 312 10.04 4.08 0.66
C THR A 312 9.42 4.48 1.98
N LEU A 313 8.68 3.54 2.59
CA LEU A 313 8.27 3.70 3.98
C LEU A 313 9.52 3.74 4.89
N PRO A 314 9.54 4.58 5.93
CA PRO A 314 10.77 4.82 6.70
C PRO A 314 11.33 3.64 7.51
N PHE A 315 10.65 2.49 7.57
CA PHE A 315 11.16 1.27 8.22
C PHE A 315 11.76 0.28 7.22
N VAL A 316 11.78 0.64 5.94
CA VAL A 316 12.29 -0.18 4.84
C VAL A 316 13.77 0.10 4.65
N GLN A 317 14.57 -0.96 4.56
CA GLN A 317 16.00 -0.85 4.33
C GLN A 317 16.32 -1.07 2.84
N GLY A 318 16.87 -0.05 2.17
CA GLY A 318 17.30 -0.13 0.78
C GLY A 318 16.19 0.07 -0.26
N ALA A 319 16.56 -0.03 -1.55
CA ALA A 319 15.64 0.08 -2.67
C ALA A 319 15.05 -1.30 -3.04
N ASN A 320 13.75 -1.38 -3.35
CA ASN A 320 12.95 -2.61 -3.58
C ASN A 320 12.69 -3.42 -2.30
N GLY A 321 12.07 -2.78 -1.31
CA GLY A 321 11.70 -3.40 -0.04
C GLY A 321 10.25 -3.83 0.05
N ALA A 322 9.61 -4.20 -1.08
CA ALA A 322 8.21 -4.63 -1.14
C ALA A 322 7.85 -5.67 -0.06
N ALA A 323 8.68 -6.70 0.13
CA ALA A 323 8.51 -7.69 1.19
C ALA A 323 8.55 -7.12 2.61
N GLN A 324 9.33 -6.04 2.82
CA GLN A 324 9.36 -5.34 4.10
C GLN A 324 8.14 -4.43 4.25
N GLN A 325 7.73 -3.71 3.19
CA GLN A 325 6.63 -2.74 3.22
C GLN A 325 5.28 -3.33 3.61
N ILE A 326 5.03 -4.60 3.27
CA ILE A 326 3.78 -5.27 3.67
C ILE A 326 3.59 -5.32 5.19
N ALA A 327 4.67 -5.19 5.97
CA ALA A 327 4.59 -5.07 7.41
C ALA A 327 3.63 -3.96 7.87
N ILE A 328 3.40 -2.90 7.08
CA ILE A 328 2.45 -1.83 7.41
C ILE A 328 1.03 -2.36 7.71
N ILE A 329 0.59 -3.41 7.01
CA ILE A 329 -0.74 -4.03 7.20
C ILE A 329 -0.73 -5.26 8.10
N ARG A 330 0.43 -5.86 8.40
CA ARG A 330 0.48 -7.06 9.26
C ARG A 330 0.22 -6.72 10.73
N LYS A 331 -0.43 -7.66 11.44
CA LYS A 331 -0.49 -7.61 12.92
C LYS A 331 0.92 -7.56 13.49
N ALA A 332 1.09 -6.85 14.60
CA ALA A 332 2.38 -6.81 15.29
C ALA A 332 2.78 -8.20 15.78
N PRO A 333 4.02 -8.69 15.53
CA PRO A 333 4.47 -9.95 16.08
C PRO A 333 4.74 -9.81 17.60
N PHE A 334 4.74 -10.94 18.31
CA PHE A 334 4.99 -10.95 19.75
C PHE A 334 6.35 -10.31 20.08
N GLY A 335 6.34 -9.33 21.00
CA GLY A 335 7.55 -8.65 21.48
C GLY A 335 8.05 -7.49 20.61
N GLU A 336 7.40 -7.16 19.50
CA GLU A 336 7.74 -5.95 18.72
C GLU A 336 7.36 -4.68 19.50
N PRO A 337 8.30 -3.75 19.77
CA PRO A 337 7.98 -2.49 20.42
C PRO A 337 7.15 -1.58 19.51
N VAL A 338 6.06 -1.02 20.05
CA VAL A 338 5.22 -0.02 19.34
C VAL A 338 5.98 1.24 18.91
N SER A 339 7.10 1.53 19.59
CA SER A 339 7.98 2.67 19.27
C SER A 339 9.05 2.37 18.23
N SER A 340 9.16 1.12 17.74
CA SER A 340 10.05 0.79 16.63
C SER A 340 9.57 1.43 15.32
N ALA A 341 10.43 1.56 14.31
CA ALA A 341 10.05 2.14 13.02
C ALA A 341 8.87 1.38 12.38
N THR A 342 8.92 0.05 12.39
CA THR A 342 7.82 -0.80 11.92
C THR A 342 6.60 -0.69 12.82
N GLY A 343 6.77 -0.84 14.13
CA GLY A 343 5.67 -0.80 15.10
C GLY A 343 4.87 0.51 15.04
N SER A 344 5.54 1.66 14.92
CA SER A 344 4.88 2.97 14.80
C SER A 344 4.19 3.20 13.46
N SER A 345 4.62 2.47 12.42
CA SER A 345 4.04 2.56 11.08
C SER A 345 2.85 1.65 10.86
N ARG A 346 2.77 0.52 11.58
CA ARG A 346 1.70 -0.47 11.43
C ARG A 346 0.33 0.15 11.64
N GLU A 347 -0.57 -0.08 10.69
CA GLU A 347 -1.96 0.34 10.84
C GLU A 347 -2.64 -0.38 12.01
N TYR A 348 -2.20 -1.59 12.35
CA TYR A 348 -2.59 -2.29 13.57
C TYR A 348 -2.39 -1.42 14.83
N ASN A 349 -1.27 -0.73 14.96
CA ASN A 349 -0.93 0.09 16.14
C ASN A 349 -1.53 1.49 16.08
N LYS A 350 -1.84 2.01 14.88
CA LYS A 350 -2.50 3.31 14.69
C LYS A 350 -4.03 3.25 14.84
N ALA A 351 -4.62 2.06 14.71
CA ALA A 351 -6.06 1.89 14.64
C ALA A 351 -6.81 2.41 15.87
N ASN A 352 -8.00 2.94 15.63
CA ASN A 352 -8.95 3.30 16.69
C ASN A 352 -9.86 2.11 17.04
N VAL A 353 -10.08 1.19 16.10
CA VAL A 353 -10.87 -0.02 16.27
C VAL A 353 -10.15 -1.20 15.63
N ARG A 354 -10.14 -2.36 16.29
CA ARG A 354 -9.58 -3.61 15.76
C ARG A 354 -10.65 -4.70 15.74
N ILE A 355 -10.71 -5.43 14.63
CA ILE A 355 -11.54 -6.62 14.42
C ILE A 355 -10.59 -7.77 14.12
N LEU A 356 -10.49 -8.72 15.04
CA LEU A 356 -9.47 -9.77 15.04
C LEU A 356 -10.18 -11.13 15.09
N LEU A 357 -9.89 -11.98 14.12
CA LEU A 357 -10.32 -13.38 14.09
C LEU A 357 -9.10 -14.28 13.94
N ALA A 358 -9.12 -15.43 14.62
CA ALA A 358 -8.05 -16.41 14.54
C ALA A 358 -8.54 -17.81 14.90
N SER A 359 -7.87 -18.85 14.40
CA SER A 359 -8.15 -20.24 14.80
C SER A 359 -7.89 -20.50 16.29
N THR A 360 -6.93 -19.78 16.88
CA THR A 360 -6.55 -19.94 18.29
C THR A 360 -6.64 -18.61 19.03
N GLN A 361 -7.00 -18.68 20.31
CA GLN A 361 -7.09 -17.51 21.19
C GLN A 361 -5.78 -16.71 21.27
N ALA A 362 -4.63 -17.38 21.25
CA ALA A 362 -3.32 -16.74 21.38
C ALA A 362 -2.94 -15.87 20.16
N ASP A 363 -3.48 -16.16 18.98
CA ASP A 363 -3.20 -15.42 17.74
C ASP A 363 -4.16 -14.23 17.53
N LEU A 364 -5.16 -14.03 18.40
CA LEU A 364 -6.03 -12.85 18.31
C LEU A 364 -5.24 -11.55 18.48
N HIS A 365 -4.54 -11.41 19.60
CA HIS A 365 -3.84 -10.20 20.02
C HIS A 365 -2.42 -10.56 20.52
N PRO A 366 -1.47 -10.80 19.60
CA PRO A 366 -0.11 -11.19 19.95
C PRO A 366 0.64 -10.14 20.77
N ASP A 367 0.19 -8.88 20.79
CA ASP A 367 0.74 -7.82 21.64
C ASP A 367 0.38 -7.98 23.13
N ARG A 368 -0.66 -8.76 23.46
CA ARG A 368 -1.19 -8.92 24.82
C ARG A 368 -1.57 -10.38 25.12
N PRO A 369 -0.59 -11.31 25.15
CA PRO A 369 -0.89 -12.73 25.28
C PRO A 369 -1.70 -13.07 26.54
N GLY A 370 -2.73 -13.89 26.39
CA GLY A 370 -3.59 -14.34 27.49
C GLY A 370 -5.07 -14.20 27.15
N LEU A 371 -5.94 -14.76 28.01
CA LEU A 371 -7.39 -14.65 27.84
C LEU A 371 -7.88 -13.32 28.41
N LEU A 372 -8.59 -12.56 27.59
CA LEU A 372 -9.26 -11.33 27.97
C LEU A 372 -10.79 -11.54 27.92
N ALA A 373 -11.55 -10.77 28.71
CA ALA A 373 -12.98 -11.03 28.95
C ALA A 373 -13.89 -10.95 27.69
N GLU A 374 -13.46 -10.24 26.66
CA GLU A 374 -14.18 -10.04 25.39
C GLU A 374 -13.54 -10.84 24.23
N ASP A 375 -12.68 -11.81 24.55
CA ASP A 375 -12.25 -12.83 23.60
C ASP A 375 -13.36 -13.88 23.54
N ILE A 376 -14.13 -13.89 22.46
CA ILE A 376 -15.29 -14.77 22.31
C ILE A 376 -14.94 -15.94 21.40
N ASP A 377 -15.05 -17.15 21.94
CA ASP A 377 -14.96 -18.37 21.15
C ASP A 377 -16.28 -18.56 20.38
N LEU A 378 -16.21 -18.47 19.05
CA LEU A 378 -17.35 -18.75 18.19
C LEU A 378 -17.57 -20.27 18.03
N THR A 379 -16.62 -21.09 18.46
CA THR A 379 -16.72 -22.54 18.38
C THR A 379 -17.66 -23.10 19.43
N ALA A 380 -18.71 -23.75 18.95
CA ALA A 380 -19.79 -24.29 19.77
C ALA A 380 -19.49 -25.71 20.31
N GLY A 381 -18.30 -25.92 20.88
CA GLY A 381 -17.95 -27.19 21.53
C GLY A 381 -17.55 -28.33 20.59
N GLY A 382 -17.11 -28.02 19.37
CA GLY A 382 -16.56 -28.98 18.40
C GLY A 382 -17.57 -30.00 17.87
N CYS A 383 -17.08 -31.15 17.37
CA CYS A 383 -17.89 -32.26 16.88
C CYS A 383 -18.28 -33.23 18.01
N ALA A 384 -19.38 -32.94 18.71
CA ALA A 384 -19.98 -33.84 19.71
C ALA A 384 -21.33 -34.42 19.22
N ALA A 385 -21.99 -35.26 20.03
CA ALA A 385 -23.30 -35.83 19.68
C ALA A 385 -24.45 -34.79 19.64
N SER A 386 -24.28 -33.61 20.26
CA SER A 386 -25.26 -32.51 20.25
C SER A 386 -24.64 -31.10 20.50
N PRO A 387 -23.60 -30.67 19.77
CA PRO A 387 -23.08 -29.32 19.88
C PRO A 387 -24.16 -28.31 19.45
N GLN A 388 -24.21 -27.17 20.15
CA GLN A 388 -25.15 -26.08 19.86
C GLN A 388 -24.37 -24.80 19.61
N GLY A 389 -24.72 -24.09 18.53
CA GLY A 389 -24.12 -22.83 18.13
C GLY A 389 -24.15 -21.82 19.27
N LEU A 390 -23.11 -20.99 19.38
CA LEU A 390 -23.04 -19.93 20.38
C LEU A 390 -24.32 -19.08 20.31
N ALA A 391 -25.03 -18.97 21.43
CA ALA A 391 -26.29 -18.26 21.54
C ALA A 391 -26.06 -16.80 21.95
N VAL A 392 -26.66 -15.88 21.21
CA VAL A 392 -26.54 -14.44 21.44
C VAL A 392 -27.93 -13.82 21.44
N ALA A 393 -28.23 -13.04 22.48
CA ALA A 393 -29.46 -12.24 22.52
C ALA A 393 -29.30 -10.99 21.65
N VAL A 394 -30.05 -10.92 20.54
CA VAL A 394 -29.96 -9.84 19.55
C VAL A 394 -30.97 -8.73 19.85
N LYS A 395 -30.52 -7.48 19.66
CA LYS A 395 -31.27 -6.24 19.88
C LYS A 395 -31.74 -5.65 18.56
N GLY A 396 -32.99 -5.21 18.55
CA GLY A 396 -33.64 -4.51 17.46
C GLY A 396 -33.52 -3.00 17.57
N VAL A 397 -34.23 -2.31 16.69
CA VAL A 397 -34.27 -0.84 16.68
C VAL A 397 -34.78 -0.32 18.02
N GLY A 398 -34.11 0.69 18.58
CA GLY A 398 -34.44 1.23 19.90
C GLY A 398 -34.04 0.34 21.09
N GLY A 399 -33.28 -0.73 20.85
CA GLY A 399 -32.76 -1.62 21.91
C GLY A 399 -33.75 -2.68 22.39
N ALA A 400 -34.92 -2.82 21.75
CA ALA A 400 -35.87 -3.89 22.04
C ALA A 400 -35.25 -5.28 21.77
N ALA A 401 -35.57 -6.28 22.58
CA ALA A 401 -35.11 -7.65 22.30
C ALA A 401 -35.81 -8.21 21.05
N LEU A 402 -35.04 -8.69 20.07
CA LEU A 402 -35.58 -9.42 18.91
C LEU A 402 -35.71 -10.92 19.21
N GLY A 403 -34.74 -11.47 19.93
CA GLY A 403 -34.69 -12.88 20.29
C GLY A 403 -33.25 -13.37 20.42
N THR A 404 -33.09 -14.67 20.65
CA THR A 404 -31.77 -15.30 20.68
C THR A 404 -31.45 -15.88 19.30
N THR A 405 -30.33 -15.50 18.70
CA THR A 405 -29.83 -16.08 17.46
C THR A 405 -28.56 -16.88 17.74
N ARG A 406 -28.32 -17.94 16.98
CA ARG A 406 -27.13 -18.78 17.12
C ARG A 406 -26.20 -18.69 15.92
N ILE A 407 -24.90 -18.88 16.20
CA ILE A 407 -23.87 -19.08 15.18
C ILE A 407 -24.18 -20.32 14.34
N ALA A 408 -23.94 -20.20 13.03
CA ALA A 408 -24.25 -21.20 12.02
C ALA A 408 -23.61 -22.57 12.29
N MET A 409 -24.42 -23.61 12.16
CA MET A 409 -24.01 -25.01 12.22
C MET A 409 -24.61 -25.79 11.06
N ALA A 410 -23.83 -26.74 10.53
CA ALA A 410 -24.31 -27.70 9.55
C ALA A 410 -24.97 -28.90 10.23
N LYS A 411 -25.94 -29.49 9.54
CA LYS A 411 -26.56 -30.77 9.92
C LYS A 411 -27.11 -31.47 8.68
N THR A 412 -26.56 -32.63 8.36
CA THR A 412 -26.88 -33.36 7.12
C THR A 412 -28.36 -33.75 6.98
N VAL A 413 -29.08 -33.99 8.09
CA VAL A 413 -30.52 -34.28 8.04
C VAL A 413 -31.38 -33.04 7.76
N THR A 414 -30.84 -31.84 7.98
CA THR A 414 -31.54 -30.57 7.70
C THR A 414 -31.27 -30.12 6.28
N ASP A 415 -30.09 -30.41 5.75
CA ASP A 415 -29.71 -30.12 4.37
C ASP A 415 -28.66 -31.16 3.90
N PRO A 416 -28.98 -31.98 2.88
CA PRO A 416 -28.10 -33.05 2.42
C PRO A 416 -26.87 -32.54 1.63
N GLY A 417 -26.78 -31.26 1.30
CA GLY A 417 -25.63 -30.65 0.60
C GLY A 417 -24.36 -30.56 1.47
N TRP A 418 -24.53 -30.57 2.79
CA TRP A 418 -23.45 -30.49 3.77
C TRP A 418 -22.50 -31.69 3.72
N VAL A 419 -21.20 -31.42 3.75
CA VAL A 419 -20.16 -32.43 3.91
C VAL A 419 -19.25 -32.06 5.07
N GLY A 420 -19.07 -33.01 6.00
CA GLY A 420 -18.15 -32.82 7.12
C GLY A 420 -16.70 -32.83 6.63
N PRO A 421 -15.84 -31.89 7.07
CA PRO A 421 -14.44 -31.87 6.70
C PRO A 421 -13.66 -33.06 7.29
N PRO A 422 -12.68 -33.64 6.55
CA PRO A 422 -11.92 -34.81 6.99
C PRO A 422 -11.12 -34.59 8.28
N THR A 423 -10.63 -33.37 8.50
CA THR A 423 -9.81 -32.98 9.66
C THR A 423 -10.61 -32.73 10.93
N LEU A 424 -11.94 -32.58 10.83
CA LEU A 424 -12.82 -32.57 12.01
C LEU A 424 -13.23 -33.99 12.47
N SER A 425 -12.75 -35.05 11.80
CA SER A 425 -13.02 -36.45 12.19
C SER A 425 -12.46 -36.73 13.59
N PRO A 426 -13.33 -36.82 14.62
CA PRO A 426 -14.29 -37.92 14.74
C PRO A 426 -15.76 -37.48 14.78
N CYS A 427 -16.17 -36.46 14.00
CA CYS A 427 -17.61 -36.18 13.85
C CYS A 427 -18.33 -37.45 13.35
N PRO A 428 -19.37 -37.95 14.04
CA PRO A 428 -20.22 -39.00 13.47
C PRO A 428 -20.74 -38.51 12.12
N ALA A 429 -20.83 -39.37 11.11
CA ALA A 429 -21.26 -39.00 9.75
C ALA A 429 -22.65 -38.30 9.65
N ALA A 430 -23.36 -38.12 10.78
CA ALA A 430 -24.66 -37.46 10.91
C ALA A 430 -24.75 -36.41 12.06
N GLY A 431 -23.66 -36.10 12.77
CA GLY A 431 -23.64 -35.10 13.86
C GLY A 431 -23.47 -33.67 13.34
N PRO A 432 -23.95 -32.61 14.03
CA PRO A 432 -23.76 -31.24 13.60
C PRO A 432 -22.33 -30.71 13.85
N TRP A 433 -21.89 -29.74 13.04
CA TRP A 433 -20.57 -29.07 13.16
C TRP A 433 -20.66 -27.58 12.84
N ASN A 434 -19.63 -26.80 13.20
CA ASN A 434 -19.61 -25.34 13.01
C ASN A 434 -19.37 -24.96 11.54
N LEU A 435 -20.04 -23.90 11.09
CA LEU A 435 -19.81 -23.27 9.79
C LEU A 435 -19.11 -21.93 9.89
N VAL A 436 -19.16 -21.34 11.08
CA VAL A 436 -18.37 -20.20 11.51
C VAL A 436 -17.69 -20.65 12.79
N ASP A 437 -16.37 -20.61 12.82
CA ASP A 437 -15.55 -21.06 13.94
C ASP A 437 -14.42 -20.06 14.23
N GLY A 438 -13.54 -20.44 15.18
CA GLY A 438 -12.45 -19.62 15.66
C GLY A 438 -12.85 -18.67 16.80
N TRP A 439 -11.90 -17.82 17.16
CA TRP A 439 -12.04 -16.78 18.16
C TRP A 439 -12.30 -15.43 17.50
N LEU A 440 -13.09 -14.58 18.16
CA LEU A 440 -13.37 -13.22 17.73
C LEU A 440 -13.07 -12.23 18.84
N ARG A 441 -12.43 -11.13 18.46
CA ARG A 441 -12.29 -9.94 19.28
C ARG A 441 -12.59 -8.68 18.48
N VAL A 442 -13.48 -7.86 19.01
CA VAL A 442 -13.65 -6.47 18.60
C VAL A 442 -13.29 -5.57 19.77
N GLU A 443 -12.44 -4.59 19.51
CA GLU A 443 -12.02 -3.62 20.53
C GLU A 443 -11.82 -2.24 19.93
N TYR A 444 -11.91 -1.21 20.77
CA TYR A 444 -11.59 0.15 20.40
C TYR A 444 -10.60 0.77 21.38
N GLN A 445 -9.87 1.78 20.91
CA GLN A 445 -9.02 2.60 21.77
C GLN A 445 -9.81 3.83 22.25
N ASN A 446 -9.91 3.99 23.56
CA ASN A 446 -10.56 5.15 24.15
C ASN A 446 -9.65 6.40 24.13
N ALA A 447 -10.17 7.56 24.53
CA ALA A 447 -9.41 8.81 24.57
C ALA A 447 -8.18 8.78 25.53
N ALA A 448 -8.14 7.84 26.48
CA ALA A 448 -6.99 7.65 27.38
C ALA A 448 -5.93 6.69 26.79
N GLY A 449 -6.12 6.18 25.58
CA GLY A 449 -5.20 5.25 24.91
C GLY A 449 -5.39 3.77 25.29
N ALA A 450 -6.39 3.44 26.13
CA ALA A 450 -6.63 2.06 26.56
C ALA A 450 -7.57 1.31 25.59
N TRP A 451 -7.26 0.03 25.37
CA TRP A 451 -8.09 -0.87 24.57
C TRP A 451 -9.26 -1.43 25.38
N VAL A 452 -10.47 -1.26 24.87
CA VAL A 452 -11.72 -1.72 25.47
C VAL A 452 -12.40 -2.70 24.52
N GLY A 453 -12.66 -3.93 24.99
CA GLY A 453 -13.37 -4.93 24.22
C GLY A 453 -14.87 -4.64 24.13
N VAL A 454 -15.46 -4.86 22.95
CA VAL A 454 -16.88 -4.64 22.65
C VAL A 454 -17.48 -5.79 21.82
N THR A 455 -16.82 -6.95 21.80
CA THR A 455 -17.23 -8.12 21.02
C THR A 455 -18.68 -8.53 21.33
N THR A 456 -19.02 -8.63 22.62
CA THR A 456 -20.36 -8.99 23.05
C THR A 456 -21.41 -7.95 22.61
N GLU A 457 -21.08 -6.66 22.70
CA GLU A 457 -21.97 -5.59 22.26
C GLU A 457 -22.27 -5.68 20.76
N TRP A 458 -21.23 -5.86 19.93
CA TRP A 458 -21.40 -5.97 18.48
C TRP A 458 -22.19 -7.21 18.10
N LEU A 459 -21.95 -8.35 18.75
CA LEU A 459 -22.76 -9.56 18.55
C LEU A 459 -24.23 -9.34 18.96
N GLN A 460 -24.49 -8.58 20.04
CA GLN A 460 -25.85 -8.23 20.47
C GLN A 460 -26.55 -7.25 19.52
N LEU A 461 -25.82 -6.45 18.73
CA LEU A 461 -26.41 -5.68 17.62
C LEU A 461 -26.86 -6.58 16.46
N GLY A 462 -26.29 -7.78 16.41
CA GLY A 462 -26.58 -8.83 15.45
C GLY A 462 -25.42 -9.07 14.49
N PHE A 463 -25.40 -10.25 13.90
CA PHE A 463 -24.27 -10.76 13.11
C PHE A 463 -24.70 -11.53 11.86
N ALA A 464 -25.91 -11.26 11.36
CA ALA A 464 -26.50 -12.02 10.25
C ALA A 464 -27.31 -11.12 9.32
N ARG A 465 -27.44 -11.53 8.06
CA ARG A 465 -28.26 -10.84 7.05
C ARG A 465 -29.13 -11.78 6.24
N GLY A 466 -30.01 -11.21 5.40
CA GLY A 466 -30.69 -11.93 4.32
C GLY A 466 -29.76 -12.17 3.12
N LEU A 467 -30.31 -12.65 2.00
CA LEU A 467 -29.52 -12.99 0.79
C LEU A 467 -28.91 -11.81 0.03
N VAL A 468 -29.32 -10.59 0.37
CA VAL A 468 -28.82 -9.35 -0.26
C VAL A 468 -28.01 -8.59 0.78
N SER A 469 -26.79 -8.21 0.40
CA SER A 469 -25.94 -7.34 1.22
C SER A 469 -26.65 -6.02 1.53
N PRO A 470 -26.51 -5.47 2.76
CA PRO A 470 -27.05 -4.16 3.09
C PRO A 470 -26.47 -3.05 2.22
N THR A 471 -27.32 -2.12 1.80
CA THR A 471 -26.94 -0.93 1.01
C THR A 471 -27.39 0.39 1.67
N LYS A 472 -28.06 0.28 2.83
CA LYS A 472 -28.49 1.39 3.66
C LYS A 472 -28.31 1.03 5.14
N PRO A 473 -28.04 2.01 6.01
CA PRO A 473 -27.95 1.74 7.44
C PRO A 473 -29.34 1.52 8.02
N VAL A 474 -29.40 1.08 9.28
CA VAL A 474 -30.67 0.89 10.01
C VAL A 474 -31.60 2.10 9.90
N GLY A 475 -32.86 1.90 9.54
CA GLY A 475 -33.83 2.99 9.36
C GLY A 475 -33.68 3.81 8.07
N GLY A 476 -32.77 3.42 7.16
CA GLY A 476 -32.63 4.00 5.81
C GLY A 476 -33.69 3.54 4.79
N GLY A 477 -34.62 2.67 5.19
CA GLY A 477 -35.68 2.14 4.33
C GLY A 477 -35.26 0.89 3.55
N ALA A 478 -35.70 0.79 2.30
CA ALA A 478 -35.32 -0.33 1.43
C ALA A 478 -33.79 -0.38 1.25
N GLY A 479 -33.20 -1.57 1.43
CA GLY A 479 -31.75 -1.77 1.42
C GLY A 479 -31.11 -1.91 2.80
N SER A 480 -31.83 -1.58 3.89
CA SER A 480 -31.37 -1.90 5.24
C SER A 480 -31.47 -3.39 5.53
N ASN A 481 -30.58 -3.92 6.38
CA ASN A 481 -30.61 -5.33 6.78
C ASN A 481 -31.96 -5.69 7.45
N PRO A 482 -32.79 -6.57 6.85
CA PRO A 482 -34.10 -6.90 7.41
C PRO A 482 -34.02 -7.95 8.53
N VAL A 483 -32.89 -8.65 8.67
CA VAL A 483 -32.70 -9.76 9.62
C VAL A 483 -32.19 -9.25 10.96
N HIS A 484 -31.01 -8.65 10.95
CA HIS A 484 -30.42 -7.99 12.11
C HIS A 484 -30.13 -6.52 11.76
N PRO A 485 -31.11 -5.61 11.94
CA PRO A 485 -31.01 -4.26 11.40
C PRO A 485 -29.82 -3.44 11.89
N ASN A 486 -29.37 -3.65 13.13
CA ASN A 486 -28.26 -2.92 13.73
C ASN A 486 -26.88 -3.57 13.50
N ALA A 487 -26.81 -4.70 12.79
CA ALA A 487 -25.57 -5.46 12.66
C ALA A 487 -24.46 -4.61 12.01
N ILE A 488 -23.29 -4.57 12.67
CA ILE A 488 -22.09 -3.90 12.16
C ILE A 488 -21.16 -4.93 11.51
N LEU A 489 -20.93 -6.03 12.22
CA LEU A 489 -20.11 -7.15 11.78
C LEU A 489 -21.01 -8.34 11.48
N ILE A 490 -21.04 -8.77 10.23
CA ILE A 490 -21.94 -9.80 9.74
C ILE A 490 -21.11 -11.03 9.35
N LEU A 491 -21.44 -12.17 9.93
CA LEU A 491 -20.65 -13.41 9.82
C LEU A 491 -21.38 -14.51 9.02
N GLN A 492 -22.69 -14.37 8.84
CA GLN A 492 -23.55 -15.39 8.23
C GLN A 492 -24.74 -14.78 7.49
N GLU A 493 -25.26 -15.49 6.50
CA GLU A 493 -26.48 -15.14 5.76
C GLU A 493 -27.54 -16.23 5.89
N GLN A 494 -28.81 -15.89 5.65
CA GLN A 494 -29.89 -16.88 5.63
C GLN A 494 -29.62 -17.98 4.60
N ALA A 495 -29.83 -19.23 5.00
CA ALA A 495 -29.67 -20.38 4.11
C ALA A 495 -30.77 -20.42 3.03
N ASP A 496 -30.38 -20.35 1.75
CA ASP A 496 -31.24 -20.57 0.59
C ASP A 496 -30.97 -21.95 -0.03
N ARG A 497 -31.68 -22.97 0.46
CA ARG A 497 -31.29 -24.37 0.28
C ARG A 497 -31.47 -24.89 -1.15
N ASP A 498 -32.48 -24.43 -1.88
CA ASP A 498 -32.75 -24.91 -3.23
C ASP A 498 -32.30 -23.94 -4.35
N ALA A 499 -31.90 -22.70 -4.03
CA ALA A 499 -31.34 -21.72 -4.97
C ALA A 499 -32.20 -21.40 -6.20
N VAL A 500 -33.51 -21.70 -6.17
CA VAL A 500 -34.40 -21.58 -7.34
C VAL A 500 -35.09 -20.21 -7.45
N CYS A 501 -35.02 -19.38 -6.40
CA CYS A 501 -35.74 -18.10 -6.34
C CYS A 501 -34.75 -16.91 -6.42
N PRO A 502 -34.71 -16.17 -7.54
CA PRO A 502 -33.87 -14.98 -7.64
C PRO A 502 -34.32 -13.89 -6.64
N GLY A 503 -33.41 -13.44 -5.78
CA GLY A 503 -33.60 -12.25 -4.95
C GLY A 503 -34.43 -12.44 -3.67
N GLY A 504 -34.70 -13.69 -3.25
CA GLY A 504 -35.39 -13.98 -2.00
C GLY A 504 -35.32 -15.46 -1.64
N VAL A 505 -35.58 -15.81 -0.37
CA VAL A 505 -35.60 -17.22 0.04
C VAL A 505 -36.89 -17.88 -0.45
N CYS A 506 -36.81 -19.02 -1.13
CA CYS A 506 -37.99 -19.77 -1.57
C CYS A 506 -38.90 -20.13 -0.39
N THR A 507 -40.21 -19.95 -0.52
CA THR A 507 -41.18 -20.26 0.56
C THR A 507 -41.21 -21.73 0.98
N ALA A 508 -40.80 -22.65 0.11
CA ALA A 508 -40.68 -24.08 0.42
C ALA A 508 -39.47 -24.40 1.33
N ASP A 509 -38.43 -23.55 1.31
CA ASP A 509 -37.12 -23.81 1.93
C ASP A 509 -36.63 -22.70 2.86
N ALA A 510 -37.49 -21.72 3.14
CA ALA A 510 -37.19 -20.61 4.03
C ALA A 510 -36.68 -21.14 5.37
N PRO A 511 -35.57 -20.59 5.91
CA PRO A 511 -35.06 -21.02 7.19
C PRO A 511 -36.16 -20.96 8.24
N ASN A 512 -36.44 -22.11 8.86
CA ASN A 512 -37.60 -22.32 9.72
C ASN A 512 -37.68 -21.31 10.88
N ASN A 513 -36.54 -20.76 11.33
CA ASN A 513 -36.46 -19.76 12.41
C ASN A 513 -35.18 -18.91 12.29
N VAL A 514 -35.32 -17.59 12.38
CA VAL A 514 -34.20 -16.63 12.47
C VAL A 514 -33.81 -16.37 13.94
N PHE A 515 -34.76 -16.54 14.87
CA PHE A 515 -34.57 -16.46 16.31
C PHE A 515 -35.06 -17.75 16.98
N ASP A 516 -34.46 -18.13 18.11
CA ASP A 516 -34.81 -19.33 18.88
C ASP A 516 -36.20 -19.16 19.55
N GLY A 517 -37.26 -19.54 18.85
CA GLY A 517 -38.64 -19.63 19.37
C GLY A 517 -38.99 -20.99 19.99
N GLY A 518 -37.99 -21.75 20.45
CA GLY A 518 -38.11 -23.16 20.89
C GLY A 518 -37.54 -24.19 19.89
N THR A 519 -37.20 -23.76 18.68
CA THR A 519 -36.42 -24.52 17.68
C THR A 519 -35.08 -23.80 17.47
N LEU A 520 -33.95 -24.53 17.43
CA LEU A 520 -32.62 -23.92 17.36
C LEU A 520 -32.37 -23.25 16.00
N SER A 521 -32.08 -21.94 15.99
CA SER A 521 -31.80 -21.12 14.80
C SER A 521 -30.48 -21.45 14.11
N GLN A 522 -29.57 -22.17 14.76
CA GLN A 522 -28.23 -22.48 14.25
C GLN A 522 -28.20 -23.16 12.86
N TYR A 523 -29.28 -23.81 12.45
CA TYR A 523 -29.37 -24.51 11.14
C TYR A 523 -29.99 -23.67 10.02
N SER A 524 -30.24 -22.39 10.26
CA SER A 524 -30.92 -21.46 9.35
C SER A 524 -29.96 -20.62 8.50
N TRP A 525 -28.66 -20.92 8.55
CA TRP A 525 -27.61 -20.00 8.13
C TRP A 525 -26.56 -20.67 7.26
N TYR A 526 -26.02 -19.92 6.30
CA TYR A 526 -24.80 -20.24 5.57
C TYR A 526 -23.69 -19.23 5.95
N PRO A 527 -22.41 -19.64 5.88
CA PRO A 527 -21.31 -18.69 5.85
C PRO A 527 -21.43 -17.80 4.61
N ILE A 528 -20.87 -16.59 4.66
CA ILE A 528 -20.92 -15.67 3.53
C ILE A 528 -19.81 -16.04 2.55
N ASN A 529 -20.11 -16.98 1.66
CA ASN A 529 -19.16 -17.43 0.65
C ASN A 529 -19.51 -16.87 -0.73
N PHE A 530 -18.51 -16.45 -1.48
CA PHE A 530 -18.63 -16.04 -2.89
C PHE A 530 -17.45 -16.56 -3.71
N TYR A 531 -17.57 -16.51 -5.04
CA TYR A 531 -16.53 -17.00 -5.94
C TYR A 531 -15.70 -15.87 -6.52
N ASP A 532 -14.39 -15.93 -6.28
CA ASP A 532 -13.38 -15.11 -6.94
C ASP A 532 -12.71 -15.94 -8.07
N PRO A 533 -13.06 -15.71 -9.34
CA PRO A 533 -12.48 -16.42 -10.48
C PRO A 533 -10.99 -16.09 -10.70
N ARG A 534 -10.48 -14.96 -10.20
CA ARG A 534 -9.06 -14.60 -10.30
C ARG A 534 -8.22 -15.51 -9.40
N GLU A 535 -8.70 -15.80 -8.20
CA GLU A 535 -8.04 -16.77 -7.31
C GLU A 535 -8.34 -18.22 -7.76
N GLY A 536 -9.55 -18.47 -8.26
CA GLY A 536 -9.99 -19.82 -8.62
C GLY A 536 -9.29 -20.43 -9.82
N PHE A 537 -9.09 -19.69 -10.92
CA PHE A 537 -8.59 -20.27 -12.17
C PHE A 537 -7.13 -19.89 -12.47
N PRO A 538 -6.23 -20.84 -12.78
CA PRO A 538 -4.85 -20.48 -13.17
C PRO A 538 -4.74 -19.78 -14.53
N ARG A 539 -5.75 -19.95 -15.39
CA ARG A 539 -5.82 -19.41 -16.75
C ARG A 539 -7.21 -18.84 -17.01
N ASP A 540 -7.33 -17.86 -17.90
CA ASP A 540 -8.62 -17.27 -18.31
C ASP A 540 -9.35 -18.14 -19.34
N THR A 541 -9.39 -19.44 -19.11
CA THR A 541 -10.06 -20.40 -19.99
C THR A 541 -10.71 -21.49 -19.14
N ALA A 542 -11.94 -21.86 -19.48
CA ALA A 542 -12.65 -22.93 -18.79
C ALA A 542 -11.88 -24.25 -18.96
N PRO A 543 -11.57 -24.98 -17.87
CA PRO A 543 -10.96 -26.30 -17.98
C PRO A 543 -11.83 -27.23 -18.81
N ALA A 544 -11.20 -28.08 -19.62
CA ALA A 544 -11.90 -29.01 -20.50
C ALA A 544 -12.86 -29.90 -19.70
N GLY A 545 -14.15 -29.93 -20.10
CA GLY A 545 -15.19 -30.73 -19.45
C GLY A 545 -15.79 -30.12 -18.19
N MET A 546 -15.34 -28.94 -17.74
CA MET A 546 -15.95 -28.22 -16.63
C MET A 546 -17.14 -27.37 -17.11
N ALA A 547 -18.27 -27.43 -16.40
CA ALA A 547 -19.48 -26.68 -16.73
C ALA A 547 -20.10 -26.06 -15.47
N ASN A 548 -20.81 -24.93 -15.61
CA ASN A 548 -21.46 -24.28 -14.46
C ASN A 548 -22.40 -25.23 -13.72
N PRO A 549 -22.49 -25.15 -12.38
CA PRO A 549 -21.78 -24.23 -11.48
C PRO A 549 -20.48 -24.84 -10.90
N ALA A 550 -19.74 -25.66 -11.67
CA ALA A 550 -18.47 -26.22 -11.21
C ALA A 550 -17.36 -25.16 -11.14
N CYS A 551 -16.47 -25.30 -10.16
CA CYS A 551 -15.42 -24.34 -9.87
C CYS A 551 -14.26 -24.97 -9.08
N TYR A 552 -13.13 -24.27 -8.97
CA TYR A 552 -12.02 -24.70 -8.14
C TYR A 552 -12.14 -24.18 -6.71
N VAL A 553 -11.80 -25.02 -5.72
CA VAL A 553 -11.92 -24.64 -4.30
C VAL A 553 -11.10 -23.41 -3.91
N ASN A 554 -9.97 -23.18 -4.60
CA ASN A 554 -9.11 -22.02 -4.37
C ASN A 554 -9.83 -20.66 -4.52
N GLY A 555 -10.86 -20.59 -5.36
CA GLY A 555 -11.61 -19.36 -5.62
C GLY A 555 -12.80 -19.16 -4.69
N ILE A 556 -13.09 -20.08 -3.77
CA ILE A 556 -14.17 -19.94 -2.80
C ILE A 556 -13.65 -19.09 -1.65
N MET A 557 -14.13 -17.85 -1.57
CA MET A 557 -13.75 -16.89 -0.54
C MET A 557 -14.84 -16.82 0.53
N ASN A 558 -14.45 -16.74 1.80
CA ASN A 558 -15.35 -16.47 2.92
C ASN A 558 -15.21 -15.00 3.37
N ALA A 559 -16.29 -14.23 3.31
CA ALA A 559 -16.32 -12.86 3.78
C ALA A 559 -16.76 -12.75 5.23
N VAL A 560 -16.06 -11.90 5.97
CA VAL A 560 -16.64 -11.15 7.08
C VAL A 560 -17.14 -9.83 6.52
N GLU A 561 -18.42 -9.55 6.67
CA GLU A 561 -19.03 -8.32 6.16
C GLU A 561 -19.03 -7.21 7.21
N PHE A 562 -18.66 -6.00 6.79
CA PHE A 562 -18.62 -4.81 7.63
C PHE A 562 -19.53 -3.73 7.07
N ASP A 563 -20.61 -3.46 7.80
CA ASP A 563 -21.62 -2.46 7.48
C ASP A 563 -21.15 -1.07 7.95
N VAL A 564 -20.64 -0.28 7.01
CA VAL A 564 -19.98 1.00 7.29
C VAL A 564 -20.98 2.04 7.81
N GLY A 565 -22.21 2.05 7.30
CA GLY A 565 -23.22 3.01 7.74
C GLY A 565 -23.75 2.71 9.13
N ASN A 566 -23.94 1.43 9.49
CA ASN A 566 -24.26 1.03 10.86
C ASN A 566 -23.09 1.32 11.81
N PHE A 567 -21.84 1.12 11.39
CA PHE A 567 -20.66 1.52 12.16
C PHE A 567 -20.65 3.02 12.45
N ARG A 568 -20.90 3.87 11.45
CA ARG A 568 -21.04 5.32 11.64
C ARG A 568 -22.12 5.64 12.67
N LYS A 569 -23.28 4.98 12.59
CA LYS A 569 -24.38 5.19 13.54
C LYS A 569 -24.01 4.77 14.96
N TRP A 570 -23.20 3.72 15.12
CA TRP A 570 -22.68 3.29 16.40
C TRP A 570 -21.73 4.31 17.01
N LEU A 571 -20.79 4.84 16.23
CA LEU A 571 -19.91 5.94 16.66
C LEU A 571 -20.70 7.17 17.11
N LEU A 572 -21.82 7.47 16.46
CA LEU A 572 -22.72 8.58 16.82
C LEU A 572 -23.65 8.26 18.00
N GLY A 573 -23.65 7.03 18.54
CA GLY A 573 -24.54 6.61 19.63
C GLY A 573 -26.01 6.51 19.23
N THR A 574 -26.29 6.35 17.92
CA THR A 574 -27.66 6.27 17.37
C THR A 574 -28.16 4.83 17.19
N VAL A 575 -27.31 3.84 17.43
CA VAL A 575 -27.68 2.43 17.64
C VAL A 575 -27.38 2.01 19.08
N PRO A 576 -27.96 0.91 19.59
CA PRO A 576 -27.74 0.45 20.96
C PRO A 576 -26.26 0.19 21.29
N GLY A 577 -25.89 0.20 22.57
CA GLY A 577 -24.60 -0.30 23.05
C GLY A 577 -23.67 0.71 23.73
N GLY A 578 -23.83 2.00 23.46
CA GLY A 578 -23.29 3.08 24.30
C GLY A 578 -21.76 3.32 24.24
N ASN A 579 -20.96 2.39 23.72
CA ASN A 579 -19.50 2.54 23.66
C ASN A 579 -18.99 3.30 22.43
N GLY A 580 -19.75 3.34 21.33
CA GLY A 580 -19.31 3.99 20.09
C GLY A 580 -18.87 5.47 20.24
N PRO A 581 -19.59 6.32 20.99
CA PRO A 581 -19.15 7.70 21.26
C PRO A 581 -17.84 7.83 22.08
N LEU A 582 -17.34 6.74 22.65
CA LEU A 582 -16.11 6.71 23.47
C LEU A 582 -14.85 6.39 22.65
N VAL A 583 -15.00 6.06 21.36
CA VAL A 583 -13.90 5.76 20.46
C VAL A 583 -13.07 7.02 20.19
N SER A 584 -11.75 6.91 20.32
CA SER A 584 -10.85 8.02 19.99
C SER A 584 -10.88 8.32 18.49
N TYR A 585 -10.85 9.60 18.13
CA TYR A 585 -10.80 10.05 16.73
C TYR A 585 -9.74 11.12 16.48
N SER A 586 -9.22 11.74 17.55
CA SER A 586 -8.29 12.87 17.44
C SER A 586 -6.87 12.44 17.02
N SER A 587 -6.47 11.21 17.33
CA SER A 587 -5.12 10.69 17.05
C SER A 587 -4.85 10.48 15.56
N GLN A 588 -5.89 10.31 14.74
CA GLN A 588 -5.76 9.93 13.33
C GLN A 588 -6.62 10.79 12.39
N ASN A 589 -7.01 12.02 12.77
CA ASN A 589 -7.90 12.86 11.97
C ASN A 589 -9.21 12.13 11.54
N GLY A 590 -9.77 11.28 12.40
CA GLY A 590 -10.91 10.43 12.08
C GLY A 590 -10.76 9.04 12.65
N TYR A 591 -11.32 8.04 11.96
CA TYR A 591 -11.38 6.66 12.43
C TYR A 591 -10.62 5.71 11.51
N LEU A 592 -9.70 4.94 12.08
CA LEU A 592 -9.00 3.83 11.43
C LEU A 592 -9.49 2.51 12.03
N VAL A 593 -10.09 1.66 11.20
CA VAL A 593 -10.47 0.28 11.54
C VAL A 593 -9.42 -0.66 10.99
N TYR A 594 -8.86 -1.51 11.84
CA TYR A 594 -7.96 -2.59 11.44
C TYR A 594 -8.66 -3.94 11.48
N PHE A 595 -8.50 -4.72 10.42
CA PHE A 595 -9.06 -6.07 10.28
C PHE A 595 -7.97 -7.13 10.09
N SER A 596 -8.15 -8.27 10.75
CA SER A 596 -7.32 -9.45 10.57
C SER A 596 -8.19 -10.69 10.78
N ASP A 597 -8.14 -11.61 9.81
CA ASP A 597 -8.73 -12.94 9.92
C ASP A 597 -7.69 -14.00 9.60
N ARG A 598 -7.16 -14.62 10.66
CA ARG A 598 -6.21 -15.72 10.61
C ARG A 598 -6.84 -17.09 10.83
N ARG A 599 -8.15 -17.21 10.67
CA ARG A 599 -8.80 -18.52 10.66
C ARG A 599 -8.31 -19.32 9.46
N GLY A 600 -8.13 -20.63 9.65
CA GLY A 600 -7.62 -21.52 8.61
C GLY A 600 -6.20 -21.25 8.11
N MET A 601 -5.46 -20.29 8.68
CA MET A 601 -4.06 -20.08 8.33
C MET A 601 -3.20 -21.18 8.97
N ILE A 602 -2.38 -21.82 8.14
CA ILE A 602 -1.32 -22.72 8.61
C ILE A 602 -0.13 -21.86 9.03
N ALA A 603 0.54 -22.25 10.12
CA ALA A 603 1.75 -21.59 10.57
C ALA A 603 2.86 -21.70 9.52
N ASN A 604 3.52 -20.58 9.21
CA ASN A 604 4.61 -20.57 8.24
C ASN A 604 5.73 -21.53 8.73
N PRO A 605 6.05 -22.58 7.95
CA PRO A 605 7.02 -23.61 8.33
C PRO A 605 8.48 -23.23 8.03
N ASP A 606 8.74 -22.07 7.44
CA ASP A 606 10.05 -21.69 6.95
C ASP A 606 11.07 -21.48 8.07
N PRO A 607 12.34 -21.80 7.80
CA PRO A 607 13.40 -21.63 8.78
C PRO A 607 13.51 -20.17 9.24
N GLY A 608 13.37 -19.93 10.55
CA GLY A 608 13.51 -18.61 11.15
C GLY A 608 12.22 -17.84 11.38
N MET A 609 11.08 -18.29 10.82
CA MET A 609 9.76 -17.69 11.06
C MET A 609 9.09 -18.18 12.34
N GLY A 610 9.65 -19.20 12.99
CA GLY A 610 9.22 -19.63 14.33
C GLY A 610 7.91 -20.41 14.38
N GLY A 611 7.36 -20.83 13.23
CA GLY A 611 6.13 -21.63 13.19
C GLY A 611 4.90 -20.85 13.66
N ILE A 612 4.78 -19.58 13.26
CA ILE A 612 3.63 -18.73 13.57
C ILE A 612 2.84 -18.40 12.30
N THR A 613 1.57 -18.05 12.47
CA THR A 613 0.81 -17.40 11.39
C THR A 613 1.34 -15.98 11.20
N ASN A 614 1.52 -15.57 9.94
CA ASN A 614 2.12 -14.26 9.57
C ASN A 614 1.19 -13.43 8.68
N GLY A 615 -0.03 -13.91 8.41
CA GLY A 615 -1.01 -13.23 7.57
C GLY A 615 -0.90 -13.58 6.08
N GLU A 616 0.02 -14.46 5.69
CA GLU A 616 0.17 -14.91 4.31
C GLU A 616 -0.80 -16.04 3.98
N TYR A 617 -1.09 -16.20 2.68
CA TYR A 617 -1.79 -17.38 2.22
C TYR A 617 -0.88 -18.61 2.26
N GLY A 618 0.41 -18.47 1.94
CA GLY A 618 1.36 -19.58 1.97
C GLY A 618 1.36 -20.48 0.75
N PHE A 619 0.87 -19.97 -0.37
CA PHE A 619 0.90 -20.69 -1.63
C PHE A 619 1.16 -19.72 -2.78
N GLU A 620 2.32 -19.94 -3.38
CA GLU A 620 2.92 -19.11 -4.41
C GLU A 620 3.02 -19.82 -5.76
N ASP A 621 2.82 -21.14 -5.79
CA ASP A 621 2.85 -22.00 -6.99
C ASP A 621 1.61 -21.77 -7.89
N VAL A 622 1.51 -20.56 -8.48
CA VAL A 622 0.32 -20.03 -9.19
C VAL A 622 0.56 -19.70 -10.66
N ILE A 623 1.81 -19.54 -11.10
CA ILE A 623 2.16 -19.17 -12.48
C ILE A 623 2.29 -20.42 -13.33
N ASN A 624 3.20 -21.30 -12.94
CA ASN A 624 3.51 -22.56 -13.60
C ASN A 624 3.70 -22.39 -15.10
N SER A 625 4.73 -21.62 -15.50
CA SER A 625 4.91 -21.19 -16.90
C SER A 625 5.05 -22.34 -17.90
N GLY A 626 5.59 -23.48 -17.47
CA GLY A 626 5.71 -24.71 -18.28
C GLY A 626 4.39 -25.46 -18.49
N SER A 627 3.33 -25.09 -17.76
CA SER A 627 2.04 -25.77 -17.79
C SER A 627 1.01 -25.00 -18.60
N ALA A 628 0.47 -25.63 -19.65
CA ALA A 628 -0.59 -25.04 -20.48
C ALA A 628 -1.86 -24.72 -19.66
N THR A 629 -2.15 -25.51 -18.63
CA THR A 629 -3.30 -25.34 -17.74
C THR A 629 -2.96 -24.58 -16.45
N GLY A 630 -1.68 -24.23 -16.23
CA GLY A 630 -1.24 -23.61 -14.98
C GLY A 630 -1.32 -24.53 -13.77
N THR A 631 -1.16 -25.83 -13.99
CA THR A 631 -1.14 -26.82 -12.91
C THR A 631 0.12 -26.67 -12.07
N PRO A 632 0.01 -26.59 -10.72
CA PRO A 632 1.12 -26.58 -9.78
C PRO A 632 2.14 -27.69 -10.04
N ASP A 633 3.42 -27.35 -10.07
CA ASP A 633 4.52 -28.25 -10.38
C ASP A 633 5.54 -28.41 -9.24
N ASN A 634 5.30 -27.71 -8.12
CA ASN A 634 6.11 -27.76 -6.90
C ASN A 634 7.53 -27.17 -7.06
N VAL A 635 7.76 -26.32 -8.06
CA VAL A 635 9.01 -25.62 -8.33
C VAL A 635 8.82 -24.12 -8.11
N LEU A 636 9.78 -23.46 -7.45
CA LEU A 636 9.75 -22.00 -7.30
C LEU A 636 10.16 -21.33 -8.61
N GLU A 637 9.27 -20.52 -9.18
CA GLU A 637 9.65 -19.53 -10.17
C GLU A 637 9.98 -18.19 -9.47
N ALA A 638 11.01 -17.46 -9.93
CA ALA A 638 11.38 -16.17 -9.31
C ALA A 638 10.25 -15.12 -9.32
N SER A 639 9.22 -15.33 -10.15
CA SER A 639 8.03 -14.49 -10.23
C SER A 639 6.89 -14.95 -9.31
N GLU A 640 7.07 -16.04 -8.56
CA GLU A 640 6.13 -16.58 -7.58
C GLU A 640 6.49 -16.18 -6.14
N ASP A 641 7.77 -15.91 -5.89
CA ASP A 641 8.36 -15.47 -4.61
C ASP A 641 7.88 -14.07 -4.20
N VAL A 642 6.68 -13.96 -3.61
CA VAL A 642 6.03 -12.67 -3.29
C VAL A 642 6.53 -12.07 -1.98
N ASP A 643 7.14 -12.86 -1.11
CA ASP A 643 7.82 -12.39 0.11
C ASP A 643 9.35 -12.26 -0.06
N GLN A 644 9.88 -12.63 -1.23
CA GLN A 644 11.27 -12.45 -1.64
C GLN A 644 12.26 -13.21 -0.74
N ASN A 645 11.83 -14.33 -0.17
CA ASN A 645 12.62 -15.15 0.75
C ASN A 645 13.47 -16.22 0.01
N ASN A 646 13.29 -16.39 -1.30
CA ASN A 646 13.88 -17.45 -2.15
C ASN A 646 13.58 -18.89 -1.69
N ILE A 647 12.48 -19.07 -0.97
CA ILE A 647 11.91 -20.32 -0.51
C ILE A 647 10.59 -20.52 -1.25
N LYS A 648 10.21 -21.78 -1.44
CA LYS A 648 8.96 -22.10 -2.11
C LYS A 648 7.86 -22.28 -1.07
N ASP A 649 6.83 -21.45 -1.17
CA ASP A 649 5.64 -21.58 -0.35
C ASP A 649 4.50 -22.35 -1.04
N ASN A 650 4.10 -23.46 -0.43
CA ASN A 650 2.95 -24.25 -0.86
C ASN A 650 2.11 -24.84 0.28
N TRP A 651 2.47 -24.52 1.54
CA TRP A 651 1.83 -25.08 2.72
C TRP A 651 0.36 -24.66 2.82
N GLY A 652 0.01 -23.47 2.32
CA GLY A 652 -1.32 -22.85 2.43
C GLY A 652 -2.39 -23.55 1.61
N ALA A 653 -2.00 -24.27 0.58
CA ALA A 653 -2.94 -24.98 -0.29
C ALA A 653 -3.47 -26.29 0.32
N VAL A 654 -2.86 -26.81 1.39
CA VAL A 654 -3.10 -28.17 1.89
C VAL A 654 -4.51 -28.36 2.49
N ASP A 655 -5.06 -27.32 3.12
CA ASP A 655 -6.32 -27.40 3.87
C ASP A 655 -7.50 -26.63 3.24
N VAL A 656 -7.26 -25.87 2.17
CA VAL A 656 -8.28 -25.05 1.47
C VAL A 656 -9.50 -25.86 1.02
N GLY A 657 -9.32 -27.12 0.62
CA GLY A 657 -10.41 -27.97 0.14
C GLY A 657 -11.12 -28.80 1.21
N TYR A 658 -10.64 -28.82 2.46
CA TYR A 658 -11.16 -29.72 3.48
C TYR A 658 -12.60 -29.44 3.85
N GLY A 659 -13.00 -28.16 3.91
CA GLY A 659 -14.38 -27.74 4.13
C GLY A 659 -15.38 -28.29 3.10
N GLN A 660 -14.95 -28.45 1.84
CA GLN A 660 -15.76 -29.03 0.76
C GLN A 660 -15.50 -30.55 0.60
N ARG A 661 -14.78 -31.17 1.54
CA ARG A 661 -14.41 -32.58 1.57
C ARG A 661 -13.66 -33.05 0.32
N VAL A 662 -12.75 -32.21 -0.17
CA VAL A 662 -11.82 -32.55 -1.25
C VAL A 662 -10.38 -32.45 -0.76
N ALA A 663 -9.54 -33.39 -1.16
CA ALA A 663 -8.12 -33.34 -0.89
C ALA A 663 -7.45 -32.48 -1.96
N THR A 664 -6.64 -31.51 -1.53
CA THR A 664 -5.85 -30.63 -2.40
C THR A 664 -4.41 -31.10 -2.52
N VAL A 665 -4.03 -32.25 -1.94
CA VAL A 665 -2.73 -32.89 -2.23
C VAL A 665 -2.95 -33.91 -3.33
N VAL A 666 -2.52 -33.58 -4.55
CA VAL A 666 -2.69 -34.42 -5.75
C VAL A 666 -1.33 -34.97 -6.14
N ALA A 667 -1.19 -36.30 -6.17
CA ALA A 667 0.08 -36.98 -6.46
C ALA A 667 1.28 -36.50 -5.61
N GLY A 668 1.01 -36.08 -4.37
CA GLY A 668 2.05 -35.58 -3.44
C GLY A 668 2.37 -34.09 -3.58
N VAL A 669 1.70 -33.37 -4.48
CA VAL A 669 1.88 -31.92 -4.69
C VAL A 669 0.64 -31.18 -4.18
N PRO A 670 0.79 -30.17 -3.31
CA PRO A 670 -0.29 -29.24 -2.97
C PRO A 670 -0.80 -28.52 -4.22
N ASN A 671 -2.07 -28.70 -4.51
CA ASN A 671 -2.78 -28.18 -5.66
C ASN A 671 -4.23 -27.83 -5.24
N PRO A 672 -4.54 -26.54 -5.04
CA PRO A 672 -5.88 -26.10 -4.62
C PRO A 672 -6.86 -25.98 -5.80
N TYR A 673 -6.44 -26.26 -7.04
CA TYR A 673 -7.28 -26.25 -8.24
C TYR A 673 -8.01 -27.59 -8.41
N VAL A 674 -8.78 -27.97 -7.39
CA VAL A 674 -9.62 -29.18 -7.37
C VAL A 674 -11.09 -28.80 -7.49
N ASN A 675 -11.80 -29.50 -8.38
CA ASN A 675 -13.16 -29.14 -8.78
C ASN A 675 -14.21 -29.53 -7.72
N VAL A 676 -15.14 -28.61 -7.45
CA VAL A 676 -16.36 -28.82 -6.67
C VAL A 676 -17.56 -28.14 -7.33
N ASN A 677 -18.78 -28.46 -6.90
CA ASN A 677 -19.94 -27.65 -7.26
C ASN A 677 -19.96 -26.39 -6.38
N CYS A 678 -19.78 -25.21 -6.96
CA CYS A 678 -19.72 -23.96 -6.20
C CYS A 678 -21.06 -23.65 -5.50
N SER A 679 -22.19 -23.97 -6.10
CA SER A 679 -23.51 -23.65 -5.53
C SER A 679 -23.92 -24.58 -4.38
N THR A 680 -23.70 -25.90 -4.53
CA THR A 680 -24.15 -26.92 -3.56
C THR A 680 -23.06 -27.44 -2.64
N ARG A 681 -21.78 -27.14 -2.91
CA ARG A 681 -20.69 -27.41 -1.97
C ARG A 681 -20.02 -26.13 -1.50
N GLY A 682 -19.58 -25.28 -2.41
CA GLY A 682 -18.79 -24.10 -2.06
C GLY A 682 -19.54 -23.07 -1.21
N ARG A 683 -20.73 -22.67 -1.66
CA ARG A 683 -21.58 -21.66 -1.00
C ARG A 683 -21.99 -22.07 0.41
N GLN A 684 -22.35 -23.34 0.58
CA GLN A 684 -22.88 -23.84 1.84
C GLN A 684 -21.73 -24.08 2.83
N ASN A 685 -20.71 -24.87 2.46
CA ASN A 685 -19.71 -25.41 3.39
C ASN A 685 -18.69 -24.37 3.91
N ILE A 686 -18.14 -24.64 5.10
CA ILE A 686 -17.07 -23.85 5.71
C ILE A 686 -15.85 -23.74 4.79
N VAL A 687 -15.14 -22.62 4.86
CA VAL A 687 -13.82 -22.44 4.26
C VAL A 687 -12.78 -22.72 5.34
N THR A 688 -11.89 -23.68 5.11
CA THR A 688 -10.97 -24.21 6.15
C THR A 688 -9.54 -23.73 6.02
N GLY A 689 -9.12 -23.29 4.84
CA GLY A 689 -7.80 -22.70 4.62
C GLY A 689 -7.86 -21.17 4.64
N ALA A 690 -6.72 -20.53 4.42
CA ALA A 690 -6.59 -19.07 4.39
C ALA A 690 -7.21 -18.44 3.12
N ARG A 691 -8.56 -18.46 3.05
CA ARG A 691 -9.39 -17.85 2.00
C ARG A 691 -10.47 -16.96 2.61
N HIS A 692 -10.07 -16.12 3.56
CA HIS A 692 -10.92 -15.16 4.25
C HIS A 692 -10.67 -13.74 3.75
N ALA A 693 -11.72 -12.93 3.71
CA ALA A 693 -11.68 -11.54 3.26
C ALA A 693 -12.60 -10.65 4.08
N LEU A 694 -12.33 -9.35 4.07
CA LEU A 694 -13.25 -8.34 4.58
C LEU A 694 -14.09 -7.80 3.42
N LYS A 695 -15.41 -7.80 3.54
CA LYS A 695 -16.30 -7.17 2.55
C LYS A 695 -16.98 -5.94 3.15
N LEU A 696 -16.67 -4.76 2.61
CA LEU A 696 -17.28 -3.49 2.99
C LEU A 696 -18.62 -3.33 2.26
N VAL A 697 -19.67 -3.05 3.02
CA VAL A 697 -21.02 -2.80 2.53
C VAL A 697 -21.58 -1.51 3.14
N ASP A 698 -22.67 -1.00 2.57
CA ASP A 698 -23.32 0.24 3.02
C ASP A 698 -22.39 1.48 3.07
N GLY A 699 -21.39 1.53 2.19
CA GLY A 699 -20.38 2.59 2.14
C GLY A 699 -20.78 3.84 1.35
N GLY A 700 -22.04 3.99 0.93
CA GLY A 700 -22.48 5.07 0.04
C GLY A 700 -22.23 6.49 0.57
N LEU A 701 -22.48 7.50 -0.28
CA LEU A 701 -22.32 8.91 0.09
C LEU A 701 -23.05 9.24 1.40
N GLY A 702 -22.32 9.81 2.36
CA GLY A 702 -22.83 10.18 3.68
C GLY A 702 -22.87 9.04 4.70
N ASN A 703 -22.52 7.80 4.36
CA ASN A 703 -22.49 6.69 5.31
C ASN A 703 -21.13 6.49 5.99
N LEU A 704 -20.04 7.01 5.41
CA LEU A 704 -18.73 6.91 6.04
C LEU A 704 -18.61 7.78 7.29
N PRO A 705 -17.93 7.30 8.35
CA PRO A 705 -17.58 8.12 9.50
C PRO A 705 -16.80 9.39 9.13
N VAL A 706 -17.09 10.45 9.87
CA VAL A 706 -16.31 11.69 9.93
C VAL A 706 -16.20 12.08 11.40
N ARG A 707 -15.29 12.98 11.75
CA ARG A 707 -15.13 13.38 13.14
C ARG A 707 -16.39 14.10 13.65
N PRO A 708 -16.86 13.79 14.87
CA PRO A 708 -18.08 14.38 15.40
C PRO A 708 -17.94 15.86 15.80
N ASP A 709 -16.71 16.35 16.00
CA ASP A 709 -16.44 17.71 16.48
C ASP A 709 -16.52 18.78 15.37
N THR A 710 -16.04 18.43 14.17
CA THR A 710 -15.91 19.36 13.04
C THR A 710 -16.72 18.93 11.82
N GLY A 711 -17.16 17.67 11.76
CA GLY A 711 -17.72 17.07 10.55
C GLY A 711 -16.68 16.88 9.43
N LEU A 712 -15.40 17.09 9.74
CA LEU A 712 -14.26 16.90 8.84
C LEU A 712 -13.47 15.64 9.24
N GLY A 713 -12.40 15.35 8.52
CA GLY A 713 -11.59 14.14 8.71
C GLY A 713 -12.13 12.96 7.92
N GLY A 714 -11.79 11.74 8.35
CA GLY A 714 -11.94 10.60 7.48
C GLY A 714 -12.22 9.25 8.13
N PHE A 715 -12.24 8.26 7.26
CA PHE A 715 -12.41 6.86 7.61
C PHE A 715 -11.49 5.98 6.76
N THR A 716 -10.65 5.20 7.43
CA THR A 716 -9.77 4.24 6.78
C THR A 716 -10.04 2.83 7.26
N VAL A 717 -10.03 1.88 6.35
CA VAL A 717 -9.99 0.44 6.66
C VAL A 717 -8.62 -0.09 6.29
N ALA A 718 -7.90 -0.63 7.27
CA ALA A 718 -6.67 -1.37 7.05
C ALA A 718 -6.87 -2.86 7.28
N SER A 719 -6.28 -3.72 6.46
CA SER A 719 -6.49 -5.17 6.54
C SER A 719 -5.26 -5.96 6.08
N GLU A 720 -4.86 -6.99 6.83
CA GLU A 720 -3.87 -7.95 6.31
C GLU A 720 -4.47 -8.96 5.32
N ASN A 721 -5.79 -9.06 5.26
CA ASN A 721 -6.55 -9.86 4.29
C ASN A 721 -7.01 -8.98 3.10
N PRO A 722 -7.41 -9.59 1.97
CA PRO A 722 -8.04 -8.87 0.87
C PRO A 722 -9.34 -8.17 1.28
N VAL A 723 -9.59 -7.00 0.70
CA VAL A 723 -10.79 -6.21 0.94
C VAL A 723 -11.64 -6.14 -0.34
N TYR A 724 -12.92 -6.48 -0.20
CA TYR A 724 -13.93 -6.33 -1.25
C TYR A 724 -14.83 -5.15 -0.91
N ILE A 725 -15.06 -4.25 -1.85
CA ILE A 725 -15.93 -3.08 -1.65
C ILE A 725 -17.17 -3.26 -2.52
N GLN A 726 -18.35 -3.40 -1.90
CA GLN A 726 -19.59 -3.64 -2.62
C GLN A 726 -20.46 -2.37 -2.70
N GLY A 727 -20.79 -1.99 -3.93
CA GLY A 727 -21.65 -0.87 -4.26
C GLY A 727 -20.97 0.49 -4.16
N ASN A 728 -21.79 1.54 -4.23
CA ASN A 728 -21.31 2.92 -4.12
C ASN A 728 -20.53 3.13 -2.82
N TYR A 729 -19.37 3.78 -2.92
CA TYR A 729 -18.49 4.05 -1.78
C TYR A 729 -18.08 5.54 -1.75
N ASN A 730 -18.55 6.26 -0.74
CA ASN A 730 -18.25 7.68 -0.45
C ASN A 730 -18.60 8.68 -1.57
N SER A 731 -19.31 8.24 -2.61
CA SER A 731 -19.86 9.05 -3.70
C SER A 731 -21.07 8.30 -4.29
N ASP A 732 -21.81 8.97 -5.18
CA ASP A 732 -22.92 8.40 -5.94
C ASP A 732 -23.21 9.24 -7.20
N ASN A 733 -24.31 8.96 -7.90
CA ASN A 733 -24.69 9.67 -9.11
C ASN A 733 -25.13 11.13 -8.89
N THR A 734 -25.30 11.57 -7.64
CA THR A 734 -25.65 12.96 -7.30
C THR A 734 -24.41 13.84 -7.12
N ASP A 735 -23.22 13.25 -7.06
CA ASP A 735 -21.96 13.97 -6.98
C ASP A 735 -21.73 14.79 -8.27
N PRO A 736 -21.72 16.14 -8.19
CA PRO A 736 -21.59 17.01 -9.36
C PRO A 736 -20.24 16.86 -10.06
N PHE A 737 -19.24 16.26 -9.40
CA PHE A 737 -17.94 15.97 -9.99
C PHE A 737 -18.07 15.17 -11.29
N TRP A 738 -18.91 14.14 -11.33
CA TRP A 738 -19.00 13.23 -12.47
C TRP A 738 -19.53 13.89 -13.76
N ASN A 739 -20.28 14.99 -13.63
CA ASN A 739 -20.77 15.76 -14.77
C ASN A 739 -19.79 16.84 -15.23
N ASN A 740 -18.80 17.18 -14.40
CA ASN A 740 -17.85 18.26 -14.67
C ASN A 740 -16.50 17.99 -14.00
N PRO A 741 -15.78 16.91 -14.38
CA PRO A 741 -14.49 16.60 -13.80
C PRO A 741 -13.46 17.69 -14.16
N PRO A 742 -12.31 17.75 -13.45
CA PRO A 742 -11.22 18.66 -13.74
C PRO A 742 -10.88 18.73 -15.24
N PRO A 743 -10.50 19.93 -15.73
CA PRO A 743 -10.03 21.09 -14.96
C PRO A 743 -11.11 22.07 -14.50
N ALA A 744 -12.36 21.88 -14.91
CA ALA A 744 -13.46 22.64 -14.35
C ALA A 744 -13.56 22.26 -12.86
N ALA A 745 -13.50 23.22 -11.95
CA ALA A 745 -13.56 22.96 -10.51
C ALA A 745 -15.04 22.94 -10.04
N PRO A 746 -15.73 21.79 -10.01
CA PRO A 746 -17.05 21.74 -9.41
C PRO A 746 -16.95 21.99 -7.91
N ALA A 747 -18.04 22.49 -7.31
CA ALA A 747 -18.20 22.49 -5.88
C ALA A 747 -18.10 21.03 -5.38
N ASP A 748 -17.14 20.76 -4.51
CA ASP A 748 -16.99 19.44 -3.91
C ASP A 748 -18.12 19.20 -2.90
N ILE A 749 -18.71 18.02 -2.92
CA ILE A 749 -19.76 17.64 -1.97
C ILE A 749 -19.14 17.27 -0.63
N ASN A 750 -19.91 17.33 0.46
CA ASN A 750 -19.44 16.83 1.76
C ASN A 750 -19.25 15.31 1.68
N HIS A 751 -18.04 14.85 1.95
CA HIS A 751 -17.62 13.45 1.90
C HIS A 751 -16.60 13.19 3.01
N SER A 752 -16.35 11.91 3.31
CA SER A 752 -15.29 11.52 4.25
C SER A 752 -13.94 11.43 3.53
N ALA A 753 -12.84 11.81 4.17
CA ALA A 753 -11.51 11.48 3.66
C ALA A 753 -11.30 9.95 3.79
N ALA A 754 -11.50 9.21 2.70
CA ALA A 754 -11.63 7.76 2.75
C ALA A 754 -10.40 7.04 2.19
N ALA A 755 -9.95 5.98 2.86
CA ALA A 755 -8.96 5.06 2.32
C ALA A 755 -9.23 3.58 2.64
N VAL A 756 -8.70 2.69 1.80
CA VAL A 756 -8.54 1.27 2.10
C VAL A 756 -7.08 0.88 1.91
N ILE A 757 -6.48 0.26 2.93
CA ILE A 757 -5.08 -0.19 2.95
C ILE A 757 -5.09 -1.71 3.19
N ALA A 758 -4.91 -2.52 2.14
CA ALA A 758 -5.15 -3.97 2.24
C ALA A 758 -4.09 -4.82 1.51
N ASP A 759 -4.11 -6.14 1.68
CA ASP A 759 -3.30 -7.05 0.85
C ASP A 759 -3.62 -6.86 -0.64
N ALA A 760 -4.91 -6.82 -0.97
CA ALA A 760 -5.43 -6.47 -2.28
C ALA A 760 -6.85 -5.89 -2.15
N VAL A 761 -7.27 -5.10 -3.13
CA VAL A 761 -8.62 -4.52 -3.17
C VAL A 761 -9.37 -4.91 -4.43
N THR A 762 -10.56 -5.48 -4.26
CA THR A 762 -11.51 -5.83 -5.32
C THR A 762 -12.75 -4.97 -5.18
N VAL A 763 -13.25 -4.43 -6.29
CA VAL A 763 -14.47 -3.62 -6.32
C VAL A 763 -15.62 -4.41 -6.95
N LEU A 764 -16.80 -4.35 -6.32
CA LEU A 764 -17.99 -5.10 -6.67
C LEU A 764 -19.16 -4.15 -6.88
N SER A 765 -19.86 -4.30 -7.98
CA SER A 765 -20.93 -3.39 -8.38
C SER A 765 -22.12 -3.33 -7.41
N ASN A 766 -22.98 -2.32 -7.59
CA ASN A 766 -24.28 -2.24 -6.91
C ASN A 766 -25.18 -3.48 -7.16
N ASN A 767 -24.95 -4.23 -8.24
CA ASN A 767 -25.72 -5.42 -8.60
C ASN A 767 -25.00 -6.74 -8.24
N TRP A 768 -23.85 -6.68 -7.55
CA TRP A 768 -23.14 -7.87 -7.13
C TRP A 768 -24.02 -8.76 -6.24
N SER A 769 -23.90 -10.08 -6.45
CA SER A 769 -24.56 -11.08 -5.62
C SER A 769 -23.62 -12.26 -5.40
N ASP A 770 -23.39 -12.59 -4.13
CA ASP A 770 -22.53 -13.71 -3.72
C ASP A 770 -23.05 -15.04 -4.29
N THR A 771 -24.36 -15.28 -4.17
CA THR A 771 -25.00 -16.48 -4.74
C THR A 771 -24.87 -16.53 -6.27
N ASN A 772 -25.05 -15.40 -6.96
CA ASN A 772 -24.91 -15.37 -8.41
C ASN A 772 -23.47 -15.65 -8.87
N SER A 773 -22.46 -15.20 -8.11
CA SER A 773 -21.06 -15.53 -8.37
C SER A 773 -20.78 -17.04 -8.29
N MET A 774 -21.42 -17.72 -7.33
CA MET A 774 -21.32 -19.18 -7.15
C MET A 774 -22.09 -19.98 -8.21
N LEU A 775 -23.16 -19.42 -8.79
CA LEU A 775 -23.92 -20.05 -9.87
C LEU A 775 -23.24 -19.91 -11.23
N ASN A 776 -22.49 -18.82 -11.42
CA ASN A 776 -21.86 -18.47 -12.69
C ASN A 776 -20.33 -18.38 -12.60
N PRO A 777 -19.59 -19.32 -12.01
CA PRO A 777 -18.13 -19.24 -11.91
C PRO A 777 -17.45 -19.21 -13.28
N LEU A 778 -17.99 -19.94 -14.28
CA LEU A 778 -17.47 -20.03 -15.65
C LEU A 778 -18.23 -19.16 -16.66
N ASN A 779 -19.26 -18.42 -16.22
CA ASN A 779 -20.07 -17.56 -17.08
C ASN A 779 -19.92 -16.10 -16.67
N LEU A 780 -18.93 -15.42 -17.26
CA LEU A 780 -18.66 -14.00 -17.02
C LEU A 780 -19.89 -13.12 -17.32
N GLY A 781 -20.69 -13.46 -18.35
CA GLY A 781 -21.92 -12.74 -18.69
C GLY A 781 -23.00 -12.80 -17.59
N GLY A 782 -22.95 -13.80 -16.71
CA GLY A 782 -23.83 -13.90 -15.55
C GLY A 782 -23.50 -12.90 -14.43
N ARG A 783 -22.29 -12.33 -14.40
CA ARG A 783 -21.81 -11.41 -13.35
C ARG A 783 -21.73 -9.97 -13.87
N ALA A 784 -22.86 -9.46 -14.34
CA ALA A 784 -22.96 -8.13 -14.96
C ALA A 784 -23.36 -7.04 -13.93
N PRO A 785 -22.64 -5.90 -13.88
CA PRO A 785 -22.96 -4.77 -13.00
C PRO A 785 -24.33 -4.14 -13.25
N ASN A 786 -24.76 -4.05 -14.52
CA ASN A 786 -26.03 -3.49 -15.01
C ASN A 786 -26.43 -2.05 -14.56
N THR A 787 -25.72 -1.47 -13.59
CA THR A 787 -25.98 -0.16 -12.99
C THR A 787 -24.64 0.52 -12.69
N PRO A 788 -24.50 1.84 -12.91
CA PRO A 788 -23.29 2.57 -12.55
C PRO A 788 -22.93 2.40 -11.08
N THR A 789 -21.64 2.27 -10.79
CA THR A 789 -21.12 2.20 -9.41
C THR A 789 -19.99 3.21 -9.22
N TYR A 790 -20.08 3.98 -8.13
CA TYR A 790 -19.23 5.14 -7.88
C TYR A 790 -18.33 4.91 -6.66
N TYR A 791 -17.03 5.13 -6.81
CA TYR A 791 -16.03 4.94 -5.77
C TYR A 791 -15.21 6.20 -5.58
N ARG A 792 -15.17 6.72 -4.35
CA ARG A 792 -14.33 7.86 -3.97
C ARG A 792 -13.47 7.56 -2.75
N LEU A 793 -12.25 7.07 -2.96
CA LEU A 793 -11.33 6.69 -1.89
C LEU A 793 -9.90 6.51 -2.41
N ALA A 794 -8.93 6.71 -1.52
CA ALA A 794 -7.57 6.27 -1.75
C ALA A 794 -7.43 4.76 -1.51
N ILE A 795 -6.59 4.09 -2.29
CA ILE A 795 -6.33 2.65 -2.16
C ILE A 795 -4.83 2.43 -2.12
N ALA A 796 -4.37 1.84 -1.02
CA ALA A 796 -3.03 1.31 -0.90
C ALA A 796 -3.09 -0.22 -0.78
N GLY A 797 -2.27 -0.94 -1.54
CA GLY A 797 -2.26 -2.38 -1.44
C GLY A 797 -1.19 -3.07 -2.27
N GLY A 798 -1.33 -4.38 -2.39
CA GLY A 798 -0.42 -5.23 -3.12
C GLY A 798 -0.84 -5.48 -4.57
N LYS A 799 0.15 -5.62 -5.45
CA LYS A 799 -0.03 -6.13 -6.82
C LYS A 799 0.65 -7.48 -7.01
N ASN A 800 0.48 -8.12 -8.15
CA ASN A 800 1.22 -9.35 -8.48
C ASN A 800 2.59 -9.03 -9.10
N ILE A 801 3.52 -9.98 -9.05
CA ILE A 801 4.82 -9.86 -9.73
C ILE A 801 4.63 -10.06 -11.24
N ASN A 802 5.36 -9.28 -12.05
CA ASN A 802 5.40 -9.48 -13.49
C ASN A 802 6.28 -10.69 -13.86
N PHE A 803 5.87 -11.46 -14.86
CA PHE A 803 6.59 -12.62 -15.38
C PHE A 803 6.60 -12.67 -16.91
N PRO A 804 7.60 -13.33 -17.53
CA PRO A 804 7.61 -13.51 -18.97
C PRO A 804 6.35 -14.22 -19.46
N GLN A 805 5.76 -13.74 -20.55
CA GLN A 805 4.55 -14.34 -21.13
C GLN A 805 4.79 -15.84 -21.47
N PRO A 806 4.06 -16.78 -20.85
CA PRO A 806 4.11 -18.19 -21.24
C PRO A 806 3.59 -18.41 -22.67
N ALA A 807 4.20 -19.34 -23.39
CA ALA A 807 3.83 -19.64 -24.78
C ALA A 807 2.36 -20.11 -24.88
N GLY A 808 1.62 -19.56 -25.85
CA GLY A 808 0.22 -19.93 -26.10
C GLY A 808 -0.82 -19.24 -25.20
N THR A 809 -0.40 -18.27 -24.37
CA THR A 809 -1.30 -17.45 -23.54
C THR A 809 -1.60 -16.08 -24.18
N GLY A 810 -2.53 -15.32 -23.60
CA GLY A 810 -2.84 -13.95 -24.04
C GLY A 810 -1.63 -13.02 -23.98
N GLN A 811 -1.59 -11.98 -24.83
CA GLN A 811 -0.44 -11.09 -25.00
C GLN A 811 -0.03 -10.36 -23.72
N ASP A 812 -1.00 -10.09 -22.84
CA ASP A 812 -0.88 -9.39 -21.57
C ASP A 812 -0.75 -10.33 -20.37
N PHE A 813 -0.89 -11.64 -20.55
CA PHE A 813 -0.65 -12.60 -19.47
C PHE A 813 0.84 -12.59 -19.09
N GLY A 814 1.12 -12.53 -17.79
CA GLY A 814 2.47 -12.22 -17.27
C GLY A 814 2.67 -10.78 -16.85
N THR A 815 1.75 -9.88 -17.19
CA THR A 815 1.71 -8.56 -16.54
C THR A 815 0.92 -8.62 -15.23
N ASP A 816 1.05 -7.60 -14.40
CA ASP A 816 0.25 -7.36 -13.20
C ASP A 816 -1.17 -6.82 -13.51
N GLY A 817 -1.51 -6.66 -14.80
CA GLY A 817 -2.75 -6.05 -15.27
C GLY A 817 -2.68 -4.53 -15.44
N GLY A 818 -1.57 -3.90 -15.04
CA GLY A 818 -1.38 -2.45 -15.13
C GLY A 818 -2.26 -1.65 -14.17
N VAL A 819 -2.00 -0.34 -14.10
CA VAL A 819 -2.66 0.58 -13.14
C VAL A 819 -4.18 0.55 -13.25
N HIS A 820 -4.69 0.40 -14.46
CA HIS A 820 -6.12 0.34 -14.75
C HIS A 820 -6.82 -0.93 -14.22
N ASN A 821 -6.05 -1.95 -13.81
CA ASN A 821 -6.52 -3.15 -13.11
C ASN A 821 -5.81 -3.37 -11.76
N PHE A 822 -5.20 -2.33 -11.20
CA PHE A 822 -4.74 -2.35 -9.80
C PHE A 822 -5.92 -2.56 -8.85
N LEU A 823 -7.05 -1.92 -9.15
CA LEU A 823 -8.36 -2.37 -8.68
C LEU A 823 -8.68 -3.70 -9.36
N ARG A 824 -8.87 -4.75 -8.56
CA ARG A 824 -9.22 -6.06 -9.09
C ARG A 824 -10.71 -6.09 -9.43
N TYR A 825 -11.05 -6.86 -10.47
CA TYR A 825 -12.42 -7.05 -10.93
C TYR A 825 -12.71 -8.52 -11.12
N ILE A 826 -13.97 -8.89 -10.89
CA ILE A 826 -14.50 -10.25 -11.09
C ILE A 826 -15.87 -10.25 -11.79
N GLU A 827 -16.23 -9.12 -12.40
CA GLU A 827 -17.50 -8.87 -13.10
C GLU A 827 -17.26 -8.44 -14.55
N THR A 828 -18.31 -8.46 -15.36
CA THR A 828 -18.25 -7.96 -16.75
C THR A 828 -18.62 -6.48 -16.83
N TRP A 829 -17.63 -5.61 -16.70
CA TRP A 829 -17.86 -4.16 -16.68
C TRP A 829 -18.01 -3.52 -18.08
N GLY A 830 -17.81 -4.28 -19.16
CA GLY A 830 -18.00 -3.82 -20.53
C GLY A 830 -19.49 -3.70 -20.89
N GLY A 831 -20.14 -2.58 -20.55
CA GLY A 831 -21.58 -2.37 -20.80
C GLY A 831 -22.17 -1.13 -20.11
N SER A 832 -23.49 -1.09 -19.91
CA SER A 832 -24.26 0.05 -19.35
C SER A 832 -24.05 0.34 -17.84
N GLY A 833 -23.27 -0.49 -17.14
CA GLY A 833 -23.07 -0.41 -15.69
C GLY A 833 -21.79 0.30 -15.22
N GLY A 834 -21.25 1.22 -16.02
CA GLY A 834 -19.90 1.79 -15.89
C GLY A 834 -19.36 2.04 -14.47
N LEU A 835 -18.04 1.85 -14.32
CA LEU A 835 -17.31 2.08 -13.08
C LEU A 835 -16.72 3.49 -13.06
N TYR A 836 -16.99 4.23 -11.99
CA TYR A 836 -16.52 5.59 -11.78
C TYR A 836 -15.61 5.63 -10.55
N TYR A 837 -14.34 5.98 -10.73
CA TYR A 837 -13.35 6.00 -9.65
C TYR A 837 -12.69 7.37 -9.54
N ARG A 838 -12.69 7.92 -8.32
CA ARG A 838 -11.97 9.16 -7.95
C ARG A 838 -11.11 8.87 -6.73
N GLY A 839 -9.80 8.98 -6.83
CA GLY A 839 -8.94 8.63 -5.70
C GLY A 839 -7.44 8.59 -6.01
N SER A 840 -6.71 7.82 -5.23
CA SER A 840 -5.26 7.59 -5.38
C SER A 840 -4.99 6.09 -5.38
N LEU A 841 -4.14 5.62 -6.30
CA LEU A 841 -3.78 4.21 -6.48
C LEU A 841 -2.32 3.98 -6.08
N VAL A 842 -2.10 3.28 -4.97
CA VAL A 842 -0.77 3.14 -4.35
C VAL A 842 -0.42 1.66 -4.19
N SER A 843 0.57 1.18 -4.94
CA SER A 843 1.14 -0.16 -4.77
C SER A 843 2.38 -0.12 -3.88
N LEU A 844 2.28 -0.59 -2.64
CA LEU A 844 3.40 -0.59 -1.69
C LEU A 844 4.19 -1.91 -1.66
N TYR A 845 3.58 -3.02 -2.05
CA TYR A 845 4.15 -4.36 -1.91
C TYR A 845 3.58 -5.33 -2.94
N TYR A 846 4.02 -6.59 -2.92
CA TYR A 846 3.34 -7.66 -3.60
C TYR A 846 2.27 -8.27 -2.69
N ALA A 847 1.12 -8.64 -3.26
CA ALA A 847 0.07 -9.30 -2.51
C ALA A 847 0.53 -10.72 -2.12
N GLN A 848 0.46 -11.03 -0.83
CA GLN A 848 0.88 -12.31 -0.26
C GLN A 848 -0.30 -13.17 0.22
N TYR A 849 -1.52 -12.62 0.19
CA TYR A 849 -2.74 -13.38 0.45
C TYR A 849 -3.51 -13.68 -0.84
N ALA A 850 -3.79 -12.65 -1.64
CA ALA A 850 -4.45 -12.80 -2.94
C ALA A 850 -3.41 -12.94 -4.06
N THR A 851 -2.72 -14.09 -4.09
CA THR A 851 -1.61 -14.40 -4.99
C THR A 851 -2.04 -14.69 -6.44
N GLY A 852 -3.35 -14.81 -6.72
CA GLY A 852 -3.88 -15.11 -8.04
C GLY A 852 -3.41 -14.16 -9.15
N THR A 853 -2.82 -14.73 -10.20
CA THR A 853 -2.29 -14.01 -11.37
C THR A 853 -3.36 -13.19 -12.10
N PHE A 854 -2.96 -12.05 -12.65
CA PHE A 854 -3.80 -11.29 -13.58
C PHE A 854 -4.09 -12.12 -14.83
N LYS A 855 -5.35 -12.11 -15.27
CA LYS A 855 -5.83 -12.78 -16.49
C LYS A 855 -7.20 -12.23 -16.88
N CYS A 856 -7.48 -12.19 -18.18
CA CYS A 856 -8.69 -11.65 -18.78
C CYS A 856 -8.85 -12.22 -20.21
N CYS A 857 -9.99 -12.09 -20.91
CA CYS A 857 -11.23 -11.39 -20.56
C CYS A 857 -12.47 -12.29 -20.84
N ASN A 858 -12.35 -13.59 -20.60
CA ASN A 858 -13.37 -14.61 -20.88
C ASN A 858 -14.03 -15.15 -19.61
N LEU A 859 -13.24 -15.40 -18.56
CA LEU A 859 -13.70 -16.01 -17.32
C LEU A 859 -13.64 -15.08 -16.13
N VAL A 860 -12.60 -14.26 -16.00
CA VAL A 860 -12.36 -13.49 -14.77
C VAL A 860 -13.17 -12.21 -14.74
N TYR A 861 -12.93 -11.31 -15.69
CA TYR A 861 -13.59 -10.01 -15.75
C TYR A 861 -13.66 -9.48 -17.19
N GLY A 862 -14.57 -8.53 -17.41
CA GLY A 862 -14.62 -7.69 -18.61
C GLY A 862 -14.27 -6.24 -18.26
N PRO A 863 -13.45 -5.53 -19.06
CA PRO A 863 -12.93 -4.21 -18.68
C PRO A 863 -14.02 -3.12 -18.63
N PRO A 864 -14.03 -2.24 -17.61
CA PRO A 864 -14.91 -1.08 -17.56
C PRO A 864 -14.47 0.01 -18.56
N PRO A 865 -15.38 0.92 -18.95
CA PRO A 865 -14.99 2.26 -19.37
C PRO A 865 -14.14 2.92 -18.27
N ARG A 866 -13.06 3.60 -18.63
CA ARG A 866 -12.05 4.07 -17.67
C ARG A 866 -12.31 5.50 -17.17
N TYR A 867 -13.38 5.69 -16.38
CA TYR A 867 -13.66 6.97 -15.70
C TYR A 867 -12.87 7.08 -14.40
N TYR A 868 -11.56 7.31 -14.52
CA TYR A 868 -10.60 7.33 -13.41
C TYR A 868 -10.06 8.73 -13.23
N TYR A 869 -10.18 9.26 -12.03
CA TYR A 869 -9.71 10.61 -11.71
C TYR A 869 -8.91 10.61 -10.43
N PHE A 870 -7.93 11.50 -10.35
CA PHE A 870 -7.25 11.79 -9.10
C PHE A 870 -8.16 12.63 -8.19
N ASP A 871 -8.22 12.31 -6.90
CA ASP A 871 -8.89 13.18 -5.93
C ASP A 871 -7.93 14.28 -5.44
N THR A 872 -8.07 15.48 -6.01
CA THR A 872 -7.26 16.64 -5.64
C THR A 872 -7.45 17.09 -4.19
N ALA A 873 -8.48 16.59 -3.48
CA ALA A 873 -8.62 16.80 -2.04
C ALA A 873 -7.42 16.23 -1.25
N PHE A 874 -6.73 15.21 -1.77
CA PHE A 874 -5.55 14.63 -1.11
C PHE A 874 -4.30 15.51 -1.16
N LEU A 875 -4.32 16.61 -1.93
CA LEU A 875 -3.27 17.62 -1.90
C LEU A 875 -3.34 18.52 -0.66
N ASP A 876 -4.46 18.50 0.06
CA ASP A 876 -4.65 19.20 1.33
C ASP A 876 -4.41 18.22 2.50
N PRO A 877 -3.35 18.41 3.31
CA PRO A 877 -3.05 17.54 4.44
C PRO A 877 -4.20 17.38 5.44
N ALA A 878 -5.07 18.39 5.60
CA ALA A 878 -6.21 18.31 6.51
C ALA A 878 -7.30 17.34 6.02
N LYS A 879 -7.29 17.00 4.72
CA LYS A 879 -8.24 16.11 4.05
C LYS A 879 -7.63 14.75 3.73
N LEU A 880 -6.47 14.43 4.31
CA LEU A 880 -5.90 13.10 4.21
C LEU A 880 -6.67 12.11 5.09
N PRO A 881 -6.91 10.88 4.60
CA PRO A 881 -7.51 9.81 5.39
C PRO A 881 -6.68 9.45 6.64
N PRO A 882 -7.34 8.99 7.72
CA PRO A 882 -6.68 8.42 8.90
C PRO A 882 -5.64 7.35 8.54
N GLY A 883 -4.49 7.33 9.23
CA GLY A 883 -3.45 6.33 8.97
C GLY A 883 -2.75 6.45 7.60
N THR A 884 -2.85 7.59 6.91
CA THR A 884 -2.18 7.77 5.60
C THR A 884 -0.68 7.40 5.68
N PRO A 885 -0.19 6.45 4.86
CA PRO A 885 1.22 6.11 4.83
C PRO A 885 2.08 7.29 4.38
N MET A 886 3.24 7.45 5.02
CA MET A 886 4.16 8.54 4.72
C MET A 886 5.48 7.97 4.20
N LEU A 887 5.88 8.43 3.01
CA LEU A 887 7.14 8.07 2.38
C LEU A 887 8.24 8.99 2.88
N GLN A 888 9.44 8.45 3.07
CA GLN A 888 10.59 9.24 3.49
C GLN A 888 11.32 9.86 2.30
N ASP A 889 11.65 11.15 2.44
CA ASP A 889 12.61 11.85 1.59
C ASP A 889 13.55 12.68 2.49
N VAL A 890 14.82 12.78 2.11
CA VAL A 890 15.80 13.61 2.84
C VAL A 890 16.31 14.66 1.87
N VAL A 891 15.86 15.89 2.06
CA VAL A 891 16.17 17.00 1.15
C VAL A 891 17.21 17.91 1.80
N ASN A 892 18.38 17.99 1.16
CA ASN A 892 19.40 18.98 1.50
C ASN A 892 19.01 20.33 0.93
N LEU A 893 18.59 21.28 1.76
CA LEU A 893 18.02 22.55 1.28
C LEU A 893 19.00 23.71 1.24
N THR A 894 20.01 23.76 2.14
CA THR A 894 20.92 24.91 2.19
C THR A 894 22.34 24.57 2.67
N TYR A 895 23.33 25.28 2.11
CA TYR A 895 24.73 25.27 2.51
C TYR A 895 25.18 26.70 2.83
N TRP A 896 25.71 26.94 4.04
CA TRP A 896 26.29 28.23 4.41
C TRP A 896 27.58 28.02 5.22
N GLN A 897 28.67 28.64 4.76
CA GLN A 897 29.91 28.75 5.53
C GLN A 897 29.84 30.00 6.41
N ASP A 898 30.04 29.85 7.72
CA ASP A 898 30.19 31.00 8.62
C ASP A 898 31.65 31.48 8.54
N PHE A 899 31.84 32.68 7.98
CA PHE A 899 33.16 33.30 7.84
C PHE A 899 33.56 34.12 9.08
N LYS A 900 32.81 34.09 10.18
CA LYS A 900 33.22 34.81 11.39
C LYS A 900 34.48 34.18 11.99
N PRO A 901 35.63 34.90 12.00
CA PRO A 901 36.79 34.44 12.76
C PRO A 901 36.49 34.59 14.25
N TYR A 902 36.81 33.55 15.04
CA TYR A 902 36.87 33.62 16.50
C TYR A 902 38.31 33.67 16.97
#